data_AF-A0A1B8DIG6-F1
#
_entry.id   AF-A0A1B8DIG6-F1
#
_cell.length_a   1.000
_cell.length_b   1.000
_cell.length_c   1.000
_cell.angle_alpha   90.00
_cell.angle_beta   90.00
_cell.angle_gamma   90.00
#
_symmetry.space_group_name_H-M   'P 1'
#
loop_
_entity.id
_entity.type
_entity.pdbx_description
1 polymer ?
#
loop_
_entity_poly.entity_id
_entity_poly.type
_entity_poly.pdbx_seq_one_letter_code
_entity_poly.pdbx_strand_id
1 'polypeptide(L)'
;MGPPGTVPRELRNDSNNNSLVLFGASEKSSSLPKTPSQIPIPSKAEVSSATPATPSRAPIPPPVKTPFLSKDSNITGFTGWDVHGRIADMEAMYFELKDTMADTNVERKSLEETVRHYKIKLLQLESKNSALEAKKTALESQNMTYDSKIASQQAELDAARQRANAMMTAADDDRRSHRIELDDAIHNHRRELDQLRRDMTEEIDRLKKTHQRNTDDEFERLDKAHRDEIRELERRNASHLEEEERRRVQDLYEVKKQITLEQQNLDLAVGNKDREIQSMREQIEQMKAELDQEQTSKANLQKSLNDSSSSVVNLEGTVRSLRDRIQFLESGSQAQSDRFELMEKQLQDALEQAQESKSKLTKEETLRRILFNQVQELKGNIRVMCRVRPTNPSEEVAKILYPDIDKESKELELQGPEEKSSLGTITRKTNAFTFDRTFGPSTTNEEVFGEISQLVQSALDGYNVCIFCYGQTGAGKTHTMSSSDGMIPRATHMIYEKATELQDKGWTYSMEGSFVEVYNEEIHDLLGNPREFDKVKHEIRHDEKKKQTAVTNLKSVELDSPDAVESILKRADANRSVAATKSNERSSRSHSVFILKLIGRNSTTGETSEGTLNLVDLAGSERLKQSGAEGDRMKETQNINKSLSCLGDVIGALGQGKEGGHIPYRNSKLTYLLQYSLGGNSKTLMFVMISPLEAHIKETLTSLKFATKVHNTHIGTAKKTTRVKERDA
;
A
#
# COMPACT_ATOMS: atom_id res chain seq x y z
N MET A 1 40.68 -39.75 -14.45
CA MET A 1 41.74 -38.96 -15.11
C MET A 1 41.52 -37.50 -14.77
N GLY A 2 42.50 -36.84 -14.14
CA GLY A 2 42.47 -35.39 -13.85
C GLY A 2 42.79 -34.54 -15.09
N PRO A 3 42.93 -33.19 -14.97
CA PRO A 3 43.58 -32.53 -13.84
C PRO A 3 42.84 -31.33 -13.19
N PRO A 4 43.34 -30.85 -12.03
CA PRO A 4 42.81 -29.71 -11.27
C PRO A 4 43.76 -28.48 -11.26
N GLY A 5 43.25 -27.35 -10.75
CA GLY A 5 44.03 -26.35 -10.00
C GLY A 5 44.09 -24.95 -10.60
N THR A 6 43.74 -23.92 -9.81
CA THR A 6 44.70 -22.92 -9.31
C THR A 6 44.03 -21.89 -8.38
N VAL A 7 44.67 -21.70 -7.21
CA VAL A 7 44.52 -20.57 -6.29
C VAL A 7 45.80 -19.72 -6.44
N PRO A 8 45.78 -18.40 -6.19
CA PRO A 8 46.68 -17.84 -5.17
C PRO A 8 45.98 -16.76 -4.33
N ARG A 9 45.97 -16.80 -2.98
CA ARG A 9 47.02 -16.58 -1.95
C ARG A 9 47.36 -15.10 -1.68
N GLU A 10 47.21 -14.77 -0.40
CA GLU A 10 47.47 -13.51 0.32
C GLU A 10 48.92 -13.01 0.28
N LEU A 11 49.09 -11.69 0.48
CA LEU A 11 50.21 -11.03 1.18
C LEU A 11 49.63 -9.85 1.98
N ARG A 12 49.51 -9.97 3.31
CA ARG A 12 50.38 -9.39 4.37
C ARG A 12 50.58 -7.87 4.27
N ASN A 13 50.01 -7.08 5.17
CA ASN A 13 50.45 -6.72 6.53
C ASN A 13 51.60 -5.70 6.52
N ASP A 14 51.32 -4.48 6.97
CA ASP A 14 52.27 -3.73 7.80
C ASP A 14 51.53 -2.81 8.77
N SER A 15 51.99 -2.90 10.01
CA SER A 15 51.50 -2.28 11.23
C SER A 15 52.57 -1.35 11.80
N ASN A 16 52.12 -0.39 12.62
CA ASN A 16 52.90 0.48 13.53
C ASN A 16 53.65 1.65 12.85
N ASN A 17 53.69 2.86 13.42
CA ASN A 17 53.96 3.13 14.82
C ASN A 17 53.51 4.54 15.28
N ASN A 18 53.23 4.61 16.59
CA ASN A 18 53.02 5.78 17.43
C ASN A 18 54.09 6.88 17.30
N SER A 19 53.70 8.14 17.55
CA SER A 19 54.05 8.84 18.82
C SER A 19 53.61 10.31 18.87
N LEU A 20 53.07 10.67 20.05
CA LEU A 20 53.03 12.01 20.64
C LEU A 20 54.39 12.73 20.55
N VAL A 21 54.42 14.07 20.43
CA VAL A 21 54.92 15.03 21.46
C VAL A 21 54.42 16.46 21.13
N LEU A 22 54.13 17.19 22.22
CA LEU A 22 53.66 18.57 22.37
C LEU A 22 54.65 19.71 22.03
N PHE A 23 54.04 20.91 21.95
CA PHE A 23 54.54 22.29 22.19
C PHE A 23 55.02 23.15 21.00
N GLY A 24 54.38 24.32 20.84
CA GLY A 24 54.95 25.50 20.17
C GLY A 24 53.92 26.43 19.54
N ALA A 25 53.58 27.51 20.22
CA ALA A 25 52.61 28.55 19.84
C ALA A 25 53.04 29.42 18.65
N SER A 26 52.06 29.98 17.90
CA SER A 26 51.88 31.44 17.70
C SER A 26 50.81 31.74 16.64
N GLU A 27 49.78 32.45 17.09
CA GLU A 27 48.98 33.51 16.41
C GLU A 27 48.70 33.44 14.89
N LYS A 28 47.41 33.34 14.54
CA LYS A 28 46.73 34.31 13.65
C LYS A 28 45.21 34.13 13.62
N SER A 29 44.54 35.16 14.13
CA SER A 29 43.17 35.66 13.87
C SER A 29 42.15 34.74 13.18
N SER A 30 41.11 34.38 13.94
CA SER A 30 39.84 33.81 13.47
C SER A 30 38.93 34.85 12.80
N SER A 31 38.54 34.62 11.55
CA SER A 31 37.43 35.32 10.88
C SER A 31 36.21 34.40 10.77
N LEU A 32 35.23 34.61 11.64
CA LEU A 32 33.88 34.06 11.53
C LEU A 32 33.04 34.91 10.56
N PRO A 33 32.22 34.32 9.68
CA PRO A 33 31.24 35.06 8.88
C PRO A 33 30.03 35.42 9.76
N LYS A 34 29.73 36.72 9.87
CA LYS A 34 28.51 37.24 10.52
C LYS A 34 27.38 37.31 9.51
N THR A 35 26.22 36.79 9.90
CA THR A 35 24.92 36.94 9.22
C THR A 35 24.37 38.37 9.37
N PRO A 36 23.61 38.89 8.38
CA PRO A 36 22.98 40.20 8.45
C PRO A 36 21.51 40.08 8.87
N SER A 37 21.15 40.58 10.05
CA SER A 37 19.73 40.81 10.39
C SER A 37 19.58 41.81 11.53
N GLN A 38 19.42 43.10 11.23
CA GLN A 38 18.69 44.02 12.09
C GLN A 38 17.87 45.01 11.25
N ILE A 39 16.56 44.96 11.50
CA ILE A 39 15.51 45.85 11.01
C ILE A 39 15.65 47.19 11.78
N PRO A 40 15.68 48.35 11.12
CA PRO A 40 15.79 49.64 11.80
C PRO A 40 14.48 50.07 12.47
N ILE A 41 14.62 50.53 13.71
CA ILE A 41 13.62 51.25 14.52
C ILE A 41 13.38 52.64 13.87
N PRO A 42 12.15 53.11 13.68
CA PRO A 42 11.91 54.49 13.24
C PRO A 42 12.07 55.46 14.42
N SER A 43 13.18 56.21 14.44
CA SER A 43 13.37 57.36 15.33
C SER A 43 12.75 58.62 14.72
N LYS A 44 12.12 59.41 15.61
CA LYS A 44 11.55 60.76 15.42
C LYS A 44 12.18 61.59 14.30
N ALA A 45 11.35 62.12 13.41
CA ALA A 45 11.72 63.17 12.49
C ALA A 45 12.00 64.49 13.25
N GLU A 46 13.26 64.92 13.24
CA GLU A 46 13.66 66.28 13.59
C GLU A 46 13.39 67.22 12.41
N VAL A 47 12.78 68.35 12.71
CA VAL A 47 12.46 69.41 11.75
C VAL A 47 13.72 70.23 11.47
N SER A 48 14.06 70.36 10.18
CA SER A 48 15.20 71.13 9.69
C SER A 48 15.15 72.60 10.14
N SER A 49 16.22 73.05 10.80
CA SER A 49 16.53 74.46 11.05
C SER A 49 17.03 75.14 9.77
N ALA A 50 16.19 75.96 9.14
CA ALA A 50 16.60 76.94 8.14
C ALA A 50 16.74 78.32 8.81
N THR A 51 17.97 78.81 8.91
CA THR A 51 18.32 80.15 9.37
C THR A 51 17.99 81.22 8.31
N PRO A 52 17.29 82.33 8.64
CA PRO A 52 17.29 83.53 7.81
C PRO A 52 18.54 84.39 8.13
N ALA A 53 19.21 84.86 7.08
CA ALA A 53 20.34 85.76 7.14
C ALA A 53 19.97 87.14 7.73
N THR A 54 20.86 87.68 8.55
CA THR A 54 20.86 89.03 9.12
C THR A 54 21.06 90.10 8.04
N PRO A 55 20.29 91.21 8.01
CA PRO A 55 20.65 92.40 7.25
C PRO A 55 21.73 93.21 7.98
N SER A 56 22.81 93.50 7.27
CA SER A 56 23.94 94.34 7.69
C SER A 56 23.52 95.78 7.95
N ARG A 57 23.94 96.30 9.10
CA ARG A 57 23.80 97.70 9.55
C ARG A 57 24.80 98.59 8.78
N ALA A 58 24.31 99.41 7.86
CA ALA A 58 25.10 100.48 7.24
C ALA A 58 25.21 101.69 8.20
N PRO A 59 26.37 102.37 8.28
CA PRO A 59 26.62 103.47 9.22
C PRO A 59 25.96 104.79 8.80
N ILE A 60 25.45 105.49 9.82
CA ILE A 60 24.85 106.84 9.76
C ILE A 60 25.98 107.87 9.53
N PRO A 61 25.91 108.76 8.52
CA PRO A 61 26.87 109.85 8.35
C PRO A 61 26.69 110.93 9.44
N PRO A 62 27.76 111.64 9.85
CA PRO A 62 27.72 112.63 10.92
C PRO A 62 26.93 113.90 10.52
N PRO A 63 26.43 114.67 11.51
CA PRO A 63 25.61 115.87 11.26
C PRO A 63 26.42 116.97 10.55
N VAL A 64 25.85 117.53 9.49
CA VAL A 64 26.39 118.71 8.80
C VAL A 64 26.27 119.93 9.72
N LYS A 65 27.41 120.55 10.02
CA LYS A 65 27.52 121.76 10.83
C LYS A 65 26.89 122.95 10.09
N THR A 66 25.97 123.65 10.74
CA THR A 66 25.51 124.98 10.31
C THR A 66 26.62 126.01 10.63
N PRO A 67 27.00 126.90 9.70
CA PRO A 67 28.06 127.87 9.96
C PRO A 67 27.58 129.01 10.86
N PHE A 68 28.37 129.28 11.91
CA PHE A 68 28.27 130.46 12.77
C PHE A 68 28.56 131.75 11.99
N LEU A 69 27.79 132.80 12.28
CA LEU A 69 28.05 134.18 11.85
C LEU A 69 29.30 134.73 12.53
N SER A 70 30.31 135.15 11.76
CA SER A 70 31.49 135.89 12.23
C SER A 70 31.57 137.28 11.61
N LYS A 71 32.37 138.15 12.25
CA LYS A 71 32.30 139.61 12.31
C LYS A 71 32.56 140.42 11.01
N ASP A 72 32.69 139.80 9.84
CA ASP A 72 33.09 140.47 8.58
C ASP A 72 32.32 139.97 7.34
N SER A 73 31.01 139.74 7.48
CA SER A 73 30.15 139.42 6.32
C SER A 73 29.47 140.68 5.78
N ASN A 74 29.95 141.12 4.62
CA ASN A 74 29.50 142.31 3.90
C ASN A 74 28.03 142.17 3.47
N ILE A 75 27.12 142.93 4.09
CA ILE A 75 25.71 143.03 3.71
C ILE A 75 25.60 144.10 2.62
N THR A 76 25.46 143.67 1.36
CA THR A 76 25.07 144.56 0.25
C THR A 76 23.91 143.93 -0.50
N GLY A 77 22.69 144.36 -0.19
CA GLY A 77 21.49 143.86 -0.86
C GLY A 77 20.21 144.16 -0.08
N PHE A 78 19.95 145.44 0.18
CA PHE A 78 18.65 145.89 0.66
C PHE A 78 17.63 145.74 -0.47
N THR A 79 16.80 144.70 -0.42
CA THR A 79 15.58 144.55 -1.24
C THR A 79 14.38 144.48 -0.31
N GLY A 80 13.39 145.33 -0.57
CA GLY A 80 12.29 145.66 0.33
C GLY A 80 11.48 144.47 0.84
N TRP A 81 10.85 144.70 1.99
CA TRP A 81 9.85 143.85 2.65
C TRP A 81 8.75 143.38 1.66
N ASP A 82 8.89 142.17 1.11
CA ASP A 82 7.82 141.49 0.37
C ASP A 82 6.99 140.66 1.36
N VAL A 83 5.89 141.24 1.82
CA VAL A 83 4.92 140.61 2.74
C VAL A 83 4.04 139.59 2.00
N HIS A 84 3.93 139.66 0.67
CA HIS A 84 3.04 138.79 -0.11
C HIS A 84 3.68 137.45 -0.47
N GLY A 85 4.96 137.42 -0.88
CA GLY A 85 5.66 136.17 -1.16
C GLY A 85 5.74 135.24 0.06
N ARG A 86 5.96 135.82 1.25
CA ARG A 86 6.02 135.06 2.51
C ARG A 86 4.70 134.45 2.95
N ILE A 87 3.57 135.09 2.65
CA ILE A 87 2.24 134.53 2.97
C ILE A 87 1.93 133.38 2.00
N ALA A 88 2.26 133.52 0.72
CA ALA A 88 2.10 132.44 -0.27
C ALA A 88 2.97 131.21 0.07
N ASP A 89 4.21 131.41 0.50
CA ASP A 89 5.08 130.30 0.95
C ASP A 89 4.56 129.64 2.24
N MET A 90 3.97 130.42 3.15
CA MET A 90 3.39 129.90 4.39
C MET A 90 2.07 129.15 4.13
N GLU A 91 1.27 129.58 3.15
CA GLU A 91 0.09 128.88 2.67
C GLU A 91 0.47 127.59 1.92
N ALA A 92 1.51 127.61 1.08
CA ALA A 92 2.03 126.41 0.42
C ALA A 92 2.55 125.39 1.43
N MET A 93 3.34 125.82 2.42
CA MET A 93 3.78 124.94 3.53
C MET A 93 2.61 124.42 4.36
N TYR A 94 1.55 125.21 4.56
CA TYR A 94 0.35 124.75 5.27
C TYR A 94 -0.41 123.68 4.47
N PHE A 95 -0.55 123.85 3.15
CA PHE A 95 -1.16 122.84 2.28
C PHE A 95 -0.34 121.56 2.20
N GLU A 96 0.99 121.67 2.09
CA GLU A 96 1.89 120.52 2.09
C GLU A 96 1.88 119.77 3.44
N LEU A 97 1.84 120.50 4.56
CA LEU A 97 1.65 119.92 5.89
C LEU A 97 0.28 119.26 6.04
N LYS A 98 -0.76 119.83 5.45
CA LYS A 98 -2.13 119.30 5.49
C LYS A 98 -2.25 118.00 4.68
N ASP A 99 -1.63 117.94 3.50
CA ASP A 99 -1.63 116.73 2.66
C ASP A 99 -0.78 115.61 3.30
N THR A 100 0.41 115.94 3.82
CA THR A 100 1.21 114.95 4.58
C THR A 100 0.50 114.47 5.85
N MET A 101 -0.25 115.34 6.54
CA MET A 101 -1.13 114.91 7.65
C MET A 101 -2.30 114.05 7.18
N ALA A 102 -2.84 114.26 5.98
CA ALA A 102 -3.90 113.43 5.42
C ALA A 102 -3.38 112.03 5.05
N ASP A 103 -2.23 111.94 4.39
CA ASP A 103 -1.60 110.68 3.98
C ASP A 103 -1.18 109.84 5.17
N THR A 104 -0.53 110.44 6.17
CA THR A 104 -0.16 109.74 7.42
C THR A 104 -1.39 109.23 8.18
N ASN A 105 -2.53 109.92 8.08
CA ASN A 105 -3.77 109.49 8.71
C ASN A 105 -4.43 108.32 7.95
N VAL A 106 -4.25 108.23 6.63
CA VAL A 106 -4.67 107.08 5.80
C VAL A 106 -3.78 105.87 6.10
N GLU A 107 -2.46 106.03 6.15
CA GLU A 107 -1.54 104.95 6.54
C GLU A 107 -1.82 104.43 7.95
N ARG A 108 -2.06 105.33 8.91
CA ARG A 108 -2.45 104.95 10.28
C ARG A 108 -3.71 104.08 10.29
N LYS A 109 -4.74 104.45 9.51
CA LYS A 109 -5.98 103.65 9.40
C LYS A 109 -5.71 102.27 8.77
N SER A 110 -4.87 102.18 7.74
CA SER A 110 -4.48 100.92 7.11
C SER A 110 -3.70 100.00 8.07
N LEU A 111 -2.78 100.57 8.85
CA LEU A 111 -2.09 99.83 9.91
C LEU A 111 -3.06 99.37 11.01
N GLU A 112 -4.00 100.21 11.43
CA GLU A 112 -5.02 99.83 12.42
C GLU A 112 -5.88 98.66 11.94
N GLU A 113 -6.28 98.63 10.66
CA GLU A 113 -6.99 97.50 10.07
C GLU A 113 -6.15 96.22 10.02
N THR A 114 -4.87 96.36 9.65
CA THR A 114 -3.92 95.23 9.63
C THR A 114 -3.71 94.65 11.03
N VAL A 115 -3.56 95.50 12.05
CA VAL A 115 -3.45 95.10 13.45
C VAL A 115 -4.74 94.40 13.92
N ARG A 116 -5.92 94.89 13.53
CA ARG A 116 -7.19 94.19 13.82
C ARG A 116 -7.24 92.81 13.18
N HIS A 117 -6.81 92.68 11.92
CA HIS A 117 -6.78 91.39 11.23
C HIS A 117 -5.85 90.39 11.93
N TYR A 118 -4.63 90.81 12.31
CA TYR A 118 -3.72 89.96 13.07
C TYR A 118 -4.28 89.56 14.44
N LYS A 119 -4.99 90.46 15.12
CA LYS A 119 -5.63 90.16 16.42
C LYS A 119 -6.71 89.09 16.30
N ILE A 120 -7.53 89.13 15.24
CA ILE A 120 -8.53 88.08 14.96
C ILE A 120 -7.84 86.75 14.65
N LYS A 121 -6.78 86.76 13.84
CA LYS A 121 -6.03 85.55 13.48
C LYS A 121 -5.35 84.92 14.69
N LEU A 122 -4.82 85.72 15.62
CA LEU A 122 -4.25 85.26 16.87
C LEU A 122 -5.30 84.52 17.72
N LEU A 123 -6.48 85.11 17.90
CA LEU A 123 -7.59 84.48 18.64
C LEU A 123 -8.05 83.16 18.00
N GLN A 124 -8.09 83.09 16.67
CA GLN A 124 -8.41 81.84 15.96
C GLN A 124 -7.35 80.76 16.17
N LEU A 125 -6.06 81.13 16.18
CA LEU A 125 -4.97 80.20 16.45
C LEU A 125 -4.98 79.72 17.90
N GLU A 126 -5.24 80.60 18.87
CA GLU A 126 -5.39 80.23 20.28
C GLU A 126 -6.55 79.25 20.48
N SER A 127 -7.69 79.48 19.82
CA SER A 127 -8.84 78.56 19.86
C SER A 127 -8.48 77.18 19.27
N LYS A 128 -7.80 77.14 18.13
CA LYS A 128 -7.35 75.88 17.52
C LYS A 128 -6.33 75.14 18.38
N ASN A 129 -5.41 75.87 19.01
CA ASN A 129 -4.38 75.29 19.88
C ASN A 129 -5.02 74.66 21.12
N SER A 130 -6.00 75.33 21.72
CA SER A 130 -6.79 74.79 22.83
C SER A 130 -7.54 73.51 22.45
N ALA A 131 -8.18 73.48 21.27
CA ALA A 131 -8.86 72.28 20.77
C ALA A 131 -7.89 71.11 20.49
N LEU A 132 -6.68 71.40 19.99
CA LEU A 132 -5.64 70.39 19.76
C LEU A 132 -5.11 69.80 21.08
N GLU A 133 -4.87 70.62 22.10
CA GLU A 133 -4.43 70.14 23.42
C GLU A 133 -5.51 69.28 24.10
N ALA A 134 -6.79 69.65 23.98
CA ALA A 134 -7.89 68.82 24.47
C ALA A 134 -7.92 67.44 23.77
N LYS A 135 -7.74 67.41 22.45
CA LYS A 135 -7.70 66.16 21.67
C LYS A 135 -6.49 65.29 22.01
N LYS A 136 -5.32 65.90 22.22
CA LYS A 136 -4.10 65.21 22.66
C LYS A 136 -4.31 64.52 24.00
N THR A 137 -4.86 65.24 24.98
CA THR A 137 -5.15 64.70 26.32
C THR A 137 -6.13 63.52 26.25
N ALA A 138 -7.15 63.61 25.39
CA ALA A 138 -8.10 62.51 25.19
C ALA A 138 -7.44 61.25 24.60
N LEU A 139 -6.55 61.42 23.61
CA LEU A 139 -5.80 60.31 23.02
C LEU A 139 -4.81 59.67 24.00
N GLU A 140 -4.16 60.47 24.85
CA GLU A 140 -3.27 59.97 25.90
C GLU A 140 -4.03 59.08 26.90
N SER A 141 -5.23 59.51 27.34
CA SER A 141 -6.10 58.69 28.20
C SER A 141 -6.57 57.40 27.53
N GLN A 142 -6.88 57.45 26.24
CA GLN A 142 -7.28 56.27 25.48
C GLN A 142 -6.12 55.27 25.34
N ASN A 143 -4.90 55.74 25.10
CA ASN A 143 -3.71 54.89 25.04
C ASN A 143 -3.44 54.19 26.37
N MET A 144 -3.52 54.90 27.51
CA MET A 144 -3.38 54.29 28.83
C MET A 144 -4.40 53.16 29.06
N THR A 145 -5.62 53.34 28.55
CA THR A 145 -6.67 52.31 28.63
C THR A 145 -6.34 51.07 27.79
N TYR A 146 -5.79 51.27 26.58
CA TYR A 146 -5.37 50.15 25.73
C TYR A 146 -4.18 49.40 26.32
N ASP A 147 -3.19 50.11 26.87
CA ASP A 147 -2.03 49.50 27.52
C ASP A 147 -2.46 48.62 28.70
N SER A 148 -3.41 49.08 29.51
CA SER A 148 -3.98 48.28 30.60
C SER A 148 -4.70 47.02 30.10
N LYS A 149 -5.42 47.10 28.97
CA LYS A 149 -6.09 45.93 28.37
C LYS A 149 -5.09 44.93 27.81
N ILE A 150 -4.03 45.40 27.16
CA ILE A 150 -2.97 44.54 26.63
C ILE A 150 -2.28 43.78 27.76
N ALA A 151 -1.95 44.47 28.86
CA ALA A 151 -1.36 43.83 30.04
C ALA A 151 -2.26 42.75 30.64
N SER A 152 -3.57 43.01 30.73
CA SER A 152 -4.55 42.03 31.21
C SER A 152 -4.64 40.80 30.30
N GLN A 153 -4.70 41.00 28.99
CA GLN A 153 -4.78 39.91 28.01
C GLN A 153 -3.49 39.07 27.98
N GLN A 154 -2.32 39.70 28.15
CA GLN A 154 -1.05 38.99 28.27
C GLN A 154 -1.02 38.08 29.50
N ALA A 155 -1.50 38.56 30.65
CA ALA A 155 -1.59 37.76 31.87
C ALA A 155 -2.53 36.55 31.71
N GLU A 156 -3.69 36.73 31.07
CA GLU A 156 -4.62 35.63 30.79
C GLU A 156 -4.02 34.57 29.83
N LEU A 157 -3.30 35.03 28.80
CA LEU A 157 -2.64 34.16 27.84
C LEU A 157 -1.55 33.30 28.50
N ASP A 158 -0.74 33.90 29.38
CA ASP A 158 0.31 33.17 30.09
C ASP A 158 -0.28 32.17 31.10
N ALA A 159 -1.38 32.52 31.78
CA ALA A 159 -2.11 31.59 32.62
C ALA A 159 -2.71 30.41 31.82
N ALA A 160 -3.25 30.67 30.62
CA ALA A 160 -3.76 29.62 29.74
C ALA A 160 -2.64 28.69 29.25
N ARG A 161 -1.47 29.24 28.90
CA ARG A 161 -0.28 28.45 28.51
C ARG A 161 0.21 27.54 29.64
N GLN A 162 0.25 28.04 30.88
CA GLN A 162 0.63 27.23 32.03
C GLN A 162 -0.34 26.06 32.26
N ARG A 163 -1.66 26.31 32.13
CA ARG A 163 -2.67 25.23 32.22
C ARG A 163 -2.53 24.17 31.12
N ALA A 164 -2.29 24.61 29.88
CA ALA A 164 -2.09 23.68 28.76
C ALA A 164 -0.85 22.80 28.96
N ASN A 165 0.26 23.39 29.44
CA ASN A 165 1.47 22.62 29.74
C ASN A 165 1.25 21.60 30.87
N ALA A 166 0.53 21.98 31.93
CA ALA A 166 0.21 21.06 33.03
C ALA A 166 -0.68 19.88 32.58
N MET A 167 -1.67 20.14 31.72
CA MET A 167 -2.51 19.09 31.13
C MET A 167 -1.70 18.16 30.22
N MET A 168 -0.76 18.70 29.44
CA MET A 168 0.09 17.90 28.56
C MET A 168 1.00 16.96 29.37
N THR A 169 1.61 17.44 30.46
CA THR A 169 2.42 16.58 31.34
C THR A 169 1.60 15.48 32.00
N ALA A 170 0.38 15.77 32.45
CA ALA A 170 -0.50 14.76 33.04
C ALA A 170 -0.89 13.68 32.00
N ALA A 171 -1.23 14.09 30.77
CA ALA A 171 -1.57 13.17 29.70
C ALA A 171 -0.38 12.27 29.28
N ASP A 172 0.85 12.80 29.31
CA ASP A 172 2.05 12.02 29.02
C ASP A 172 2.40 11.02 30.15
N ASP A 173 2.06 11.34 31.40
CA ASP A 173 2.20 10.42 32.53
C ASP A 173 1.16 9.29 32.47
N ASP A 174 -0.10 9.59 32.16
CA ASP A 174 -1.15 8.58 31.95
C ASP A 174 -0.81 7.65 30.78
N ARG A 175 -0.30 8.20 29.68
CA ARG A 175 0.16 7.41 28.52
C ARG A 175 1.32 6.49 28.88
N ARG A 176 2.22 6.91 29.77
CA ARG A 176 3.31 6.06 30.27
C ARG A 176 2.77 4.94 31.15
N SER A 177 1.82 5.23 32.04
CA SER A 177 1.17 4.20 32.88
C SER A 177 0.47 3.14 32.04
N HIS A 178 -0.37 3.55 31.09
CA HIS A 178 -1.06 2.60 30.22
C HIS A 178 -0.13 1.77 29.32
N ARG A 179 1.03 2.33 28.92
CA ARG A 179 2.02 1.55 28.18
C ARG A 179 2.60 0.42 29.03
N ILE A 180 2.91 0.69 30.29
CA ILE A 180 3.45 -0.31 31.23
C ILE A 180 2.40 -1.40 31.46
N GLU A 181 1.14 -1.03 31.70
CA GLU A 181 0.05 -1.99 31.88
C GLU A 181 -0.16 -2.88 30.64
N LEU A 182 -0.06 -2.30 29.44
CA LEU A 182 -0.19 -3.05 28.19
C LEU A 182 0.99 -4.02 28.00
N ASP A 183 2.22 -3.58 28.28
CA ASP A 183 3.41 -4.43 28.18
C ASP A 183 3.36 -5.60 29.18
N ASP A 184 2.87 -5.35 30.41
CA ASP A 184 2.66 -6.40 31.42
C ASP A 184 1.57 -7.39 30.99
N ALA A 185 0.46 -6.91 30.43
CA ALA A 185 -0.59 -7.77 29.89
C ALA A 185 -0.10 -8.64 28.72
N ILE A 186 0.70 -8.06 27.81
CA ILE A 186 1.32 -8.80 26.71
C ILE A 186 2.28 -9.86 27.25
N HIS A 187 3.09 -9.54 28.26
CA HIS A 187 4.01 -10.49 28.87
C HIS A 187 3.27 -11.68 29.50
N ASN A 188 2.18 -11.41 30.22
CA ASN A 188 1.36 -12.44 30.84
C ASN A 188 0.68 -13.33 29.80
N HIS A 189 0.08 -12.74 28.76
CA HIS A 189 -0.56 -13.51 27.69
C HIS A 189 0.44 -14.39 26.92
N ARG A 190 1.67 -13.88 26.71
CA ARG A 190 2.75 -14.68 26.09
C ARG A 190 3.12 -15.89 26.93
N ARG A 191 3.20 -15.74 28.26
CA ARG A 191 3.45 -16.86 29.18
C ARG A 191 2.34 -17.89 29.14
N GLU A 192 1.08 -17.48 29.10
CA GLU A 192 -0.06 -18.38 28.98
C GLU A 192 -0.05 -19.16 27.66
N LEU A 193 0.24 -18.48 26.54
CA LEU A 193 0.37 -19.12 25.23
C LEU A 193 1.53 -20.12 25.19
N ASP A 194 2.68 -19.78 25.77
CA ASP A 194 3.83 -20.69 25.84
C ASP A 194 3.53 -21.89 26.75
N GLN A 195 2.75 -21.72 27.82
CA GLN A 195 2.30 -22.82 28.66
C GLN A 195 1.34 -23.74 27.91
N LEU A 196 0.32 -23.19 27.26
CA LEU A 196 -0.65 -23.95 26.47
C LEU A 196 0.02 -24.71 25.31
N ARG A 197 1.01 -24.09 24.66
CA ARG A 197 1.82 -24.75 23.62
C ARG A 197 2.61 -25.93 24.16
N ARG A 198 3.20 -25.81 25.35
CA ARG A 198 3.92 -26.92 26.00
C ARG A 198 2.96 -28.06 26.33
N ASP A 199 1.83 -27.75 26.95
CA ASP A 199 0.82 -28.74 27.34
C ASP A 199 0.26 -29.48 26.10
N MET A 200 -0.05 -28.76 25.02
CA MET A 200 -0.49 -29.39 23.76
C MET A 200 0.61 -30.27 23.13
N THR A 201 1.88 -29.84 23.18
CA THR A 201 3.00 -30.62 22.64
C THR A 201 3.20 -31.91 23.42
N GLU A 202 3.13 -31.84 24.75
CA GLU A 202 3.19 -33.02 25.62
C GLU A 202 2.04 -34.00 25.36
N GLU A 203 0.82 -33.48 25.15
CA GLU A 203 -0.34 -34.33 24.87
C GLU A 203 -0.26 -34.99 23.49
N ILE A 204 0.21 -34.26 22.47
CA ILE A 204 0.49 -34.82 21.14
C ILE A 204 1.54 -35.94 21.24
N ASP A 205 2.62 -35.74 22.01
CA ASP A 205 3.66 -36.75 22.19
C ASP A 205 3.17 -37.98 22.96
N ARG A 206 2.29 -37.80 23.96
CA ARG A 206 1.63 -38.91 24.64
C ARG A 206 0.74 -39.70 23.69
N LEU A 207 -0.10 -39.03 22.90
CA LEU A 207 -0.97 -39.66 21.91
C LEU A 207 -0.17 -40.40 20.84
N LYS A 208 0.92 -39.81 20.33
CA LYS A 208 1.84 -40.46 19.40
C LYS A 208 2.47 -41.71 19.99
N LYS A 209 3.01 -41.64 21.23
CA LYS A 209 3.60 -42.81 21.90
C LYS A 209 2.57 -43.92 22.14
N THR A 210 1.34 -43.56 22.46
CA THR A 210 0.27 -44.54 22.70
C THR A 210 -0.18 -45.18 21.39
N HIS A 211 -0.34 -44.40 20.32
CA HIS A 211 -0.65 -44.91 19.00
C HIS A 211 0.46 -45.82 18.47
N GLN A 212 1.72 -45.41 18.59
CA GLN A 212 2.89 -46.20 18.20
C GLN A 212 2.96 -47.53 18.96
N ARG A 213 2.73 -47.52 20.28
CA ARG A 213 2.67 -48.76 21.08
C ARG A 213 1.53 -49.68 20.65
N ASN A 214 0.35 -49.13 20.40
CA ASN A 214 -0.78 -49.93 19.95
C ASN A 214 -0.52 -50.55 18.56
N THR A 215 0.10 -49.82 17.64
CA THR A 215 0.47 -50.34 16.32
C THR A 215 1.57 -51.39 16.42
N ASP A 216 2.57 -51.19 17.28
CA ASP A 216 3.66 -52.14 17.49
C ASP A 216 3.13 -53.43 18.14
N ASP A 217 2.25 -53.32 19.15
CA ASP A 217 1.58 -54.46 19.80
C ASP A 217 0.67 -55.23 18.83
N GLU A 218 -0.04 -54.53 17.94
CA GLU A 218 -0.89 -55.16 16.91
C GLU A 218 -0.03 -55.88 15.86
N PHE A 219 1.07 -55.27 15.44
CA PHE A 219 2.04 -55.88 14.52
C PHE A 219 2.69 -57.12 15.14
N GLU A 220 3.09 -57.06 16.41
CA GLU A 220 3.71 -58.19 17.11
C GLU A 220 2.71 -59.34 17.33
N ARG A 221 1.43 -59.03 17.61
CA ARG A 221 0.35 -60.03 17.67
C ARG A 221 0.13 -60.71 16.33
N LEU A 222 0.10 -59.94 15.23
CA LEU A 222 -0.10 -60.47 13.89
C LEU A 222 1.09 -61.32 13.44
N ASP A 223 2.32 -60.86 13.70
CA ASP A 223 3.56 -61.56 13.38
C ASP A 223 3.72 -62.85 14.22
N LYS A 224 3.25 -62.85 15.47
CA LYS A 224 3.16 -64.06 16.29
C LYS A 224 2.12 -65.04 15.74
N ALA A 225 0.93 -64.57 15.36
CA ALA A 225 -0.11 -65.42 14.78
C ALA A 225 0.35 -66.07 13.47
N HIS A 226 0.96 -65.30 12.56
CA HIS A 226 1.51 -65.84 11.31
C HIS A 226 2.67 -66.83 11.57
N ARG A 227 3.56 -66.55 12.54
CA ARG A 227 4.63 -67.50 12.89
C ARG A 227 4.11 -68.80 13.49
N ASP A 228 3.07 -68.74 14.32
CA ASP A 228 2.46 -69.94 14.90
C ASP A 228 1.69 -70.74 13.83
N GLU A 229 1.02 -70.08 12.87
CA GLU A 229 0.37 -70.73 11.73
C GLU A 229 1.40 -71.38 10.78
N ILE A 230 2.51 -70.71 10.49
CA ILE A 230 3.62 -71.27 9.71
C ILE A 230 4.20 -72.50 10.42
N ARG A 231 4.45 -72.43 11.74
CA ARG A 231 4.93 -73.58 12.51
C ARG A 231 3.94 -74.74 12.54
N GLU A 232 2.63 -74.47 12.61
CA GLU A 232 1.62 -75.52 12.58
C GLU A 232 1.56 -76.19 11.20
N LEU A 233 1.69 -75.42 10.12
CA LEU A 233 1.80 -75.93 8.75
C LEU A 233 3.08 -76.73 8.54
N GLU A 234 4.23 -76.25 9.02
CA GLU A 234 5.50 -76.97 8.99
C GLU A 234 5.43 -78.28 9.77
N ARG A 235 4.79 -78.28 10.95
CA ARG A 235 4.60 -79.49 11.77
C ARG A 235 3.65 -80.49 11.11
N ARG A 236 2.58 -80.02 10.46
CA ARG A 236 1.69 -80.87 9.65
C ARG A 236 2.45 -81.48 8.48
N ASN A 237 3.21 -80.67 7.73
CA ASN A 237 3.96 -81.14 6.58
C ASN A 237 5.07 -82.11 6.98
N ALA A 238 5.79 -81.86 8.08
CA ALA A 238 6.79 -82.79 8.61
C ALA A 238 6.15 -84.12 9.06
N SER A 239 5.00 -84.08 9.74
CA SER A 239 4.26 -85.29 10.12
C SER A 239 3.80 -86.07 8.88
N HIS A 240 3.27 -85.39 7.87
CA HIS A 240 2.85 -86.01 6.61
C HIS A 240 4.04 -86.60 5.84
N LEU A 241 5.18 -85.93 5.83
CA LEU A 241 6.40 -86.41 5.16
C LEU A 241 6.98 -87.63 5.88
N GLU A 242 7.06 -87.63 7.22
CA GLU A 242 7.49 -88.80 7.99
C GLU A 242 6.53 -89.99 7.86
N GLU A 243 5.23 -89.73 7.71
CA GLU A 243 4.22 -90.77 7.52
C GLU A 243 4.29 -91.36 6.09
N GLU A 244 4.62 -90.54 5.09
CA GLU A 244 4.91 -91.00 3.73
C GLU A 244 6.23 -91.78 3.64
N GLU A 245 7.29 -91.33 4.32
CA GLU A 245 8.57 -92.03 4.39
C GLU A 245 8.42 -93.38 5.11
N ARG A 246 7.66 -93.45 6.21
CA ARG A 246 7.36 -94.71 6.91
C ARG A 246 6.59 -95.69 6.02
N ARG A 247 5.62 -95.21 5.23
CA ARG A 247 4.89 -96.04 4.25
C ARG A 247 5.82 -96.55 3.14
N ARG A 248 6.63 -95.68 2.53
CA ARG A 248 7.57 -96.07 1.47
C ARG A 248 8.63 -97.08 1.96
N VAL A 249 9.07 -96.97 3.21
CA VAL A 249 10.01 -97.94 3.82
C VAL A 249 9.33 -99.29 4.09
N GLN A 250 8.05 -99.31 4.49
CA GLN A 250 7.27 -100.55 4.62
C GLN A 250 7.04 -101.22 3.25
N ASP A 251 6.66 -100.45 2.23
CA ASP A 251 6.44 -100.96 0.87
C ASP A 251 7.74 -101.52 0.28
N LEU A 252 8.89 -100.85 0.49
CA LEU A 252 10.21 -101.35 0.06
C LEU A 252 10.63 -102.61 0.82
N TYR A 253 10.23 -102.77 2.08
CA TYR A 253 10.50 -103.98 2.86
C TYR A 253 9.64 -105.16 2.39
N GLU A 254 8.38 -104.93 2.03
CA GLU A 254 7.49 -105.95 1.46
C GLU A 254 7.92 -106.38 0.05
N VAL A 255 8.28 -105.44 -0.82
CA VAL A 255 8.79 -105.76 -2.18
C VAL A 255 10.12 -106.53 -2.11
N LYS A 256 11.01 -106.16 -1.18
CA LYS A 256 12.28 -106.88 -0.97
C LYS A 256 12.05 -108.30 -0.41
N LYS A 257 11.07 -108.48 0.47
CA LYS A 257 10.65 -109.79 0.98
C LYS A 257 10.06 -110.65 -0.14
N GLN A 258 9.30 -110.06 -1.07
CA GLN A 258 8.73 -110.74 -2.24
C GLN A 258 9.83 -111.23 -3.22
N ILE A 259 10.81 -110.37 -3.55
CA ILE A 259 11.90 -110.68 -4.47
C ILE A 259 12.82 -111.80 -3.93
N THR A 260 13.08 -111.80 -2.62
CA THR A 260 13.91 -112.83 -1.97
C THR A 260 13.20 -114.19 -1.91
N LEU A 261 11.87 -114.19 -1.81
CA LEU A 261 11.05 -115.41 -1.85
C LEU A 261 10.94 -115.98 -3.28
N GLU A 262 10.83 -115.12 -4.29
CA GLU A 262 10.79 -115.51 -5.71
C GLU A 262 12.12 -116.09 -6.20
N GLN A 263 13.26 -115.59 -5.72
CA GLN A 263 14.58 -116.16 -6.02
C GLN A 263 14.79 -117.55 -5.40
N GLN A 264 14.27 -117.82 -4.20
CA GLN A 264 14.31 -119.16 -3.61
C GLN A 264 13.35 -120.15 -4.29
N ASN A 265 12.23 -119.67 -4.85
CA ASN A 265 11.25 -120.49 -5.57
C ASN A 265 11.71 -120.88 -6.99
N LEU A 266 12.61 -120.11 -7.62
CA LEU A 266 13.16 -120.41 -8.95
C LEU A 266 14.21 -121.54 -8.91
N ASP A 267 15.03 -121.59 -7.86
CA ASP A 267 16.11 -122.57 -7.68
C ASP A 267 15.61 -123.97 -7.30
N LEU A 268 14.45 -124.07 -6.64
CA LEU A 268 13.79 -125.33 -6.30
C LEU A 268 12.94 -125.91 -7.44
N ALA A 269 12.51 -125.07 -8.41
CA ALA A 269 11.66 -125.48 -9.53
C ALA A 269 12.42 -126.22 -10.65
N VAL A 270 13.73 -126.00 -10.79
CA VAL A 270 14.59 -126.67 -11.78
C VAL A 270 14.96 -128.10 -11.34
N GLY A 271 15.13 -128.33 -10.04
CA GLY A 271 15.54 -129.64 -9.49
C GLY A 271 14.43 -130.69 -9.34
N ASN A 272 13.16 -130.26 -9.32
CA ASN A 272 12.02 -131.16 -9.11
C ASN A 272 11.38 -131.67 -10.43
N LYS A 273 11.52 -130.91 -11.54
CA LYS A 273 11.04 -131.31 -12.87
C LYS A 273 11.75 -132.55 -13.44
N ASP A 274 12.99 -132.81 -12.99
CA ASP A 274 13.78 -133.99 -13.38
C ASP A 274 13.39 -135.29 -12.65
N ARG A 275 12.58 -135.21 -11.59
CA ARG A 275 12.16 -136.39 -10.78
C ARG A 275 10.65 -136.69 -10.88
N GLU A 276 9.84 -135.76 -11.39
CA GLU A 276 8.38 -135.87 -11.50
C GLU A 276 7.87 -136.70 -12.69
N ILE A 277 8.66 -136.88 -13.75
CA ILE A 277 8.32 -137.80 -14.87
C ILE A 277 8.15 -139.25 -14.38
N GLN A 278 8.81 -139.59 -13.27
CA GLN A 278 8.85 -140.96 -12.76
C GLN A 278 7.72 -141.29 -11.76
N SER A 279 7.04 -140.27 -11.20
CA SER A 279 6.02 -140.45 -10.14
C SER A 279 4.58 -140.19 -10.59
N MET A 280 4.35 -139.61 -11.78
CA MET A 280 3.01 -139.36 -12.36
C MET A 280 2.16 -140.63 -12.61
N ARG A 281 2.72 -141.81 -12.39
CA ARG A 281 1.99 -143.08 -12.46
C ARG A 281 1.29 -143.46 -11.15
N GLU A 282 1.62 -142.82 -10.02
CA GLU A 282 1.18 -143.33 -8.72
C GLU A 282 0.00 -142.62 -8.07
N GLN A 283 -0.33 -141.35 -8.33
CA GLN A 283 -1.25 -140.66 -7.41
C GLN A 283 -2.40 -139.92 -8.09
N ILE A 284 -3.09 -140.66 -8.96
CA ILE A 284 -4.53 -140.51 -9.24
C ILE A 284 -5.38 -140.48 -7.94
N GLU A 285 -4.84 -140.92 -6.81
CA GLU A 285 -5.41 -140.74 -5.47
C GLU A 285 -5.32 -139.31 -4.88
N GLN A 286 -4.56 -138.39 -5.50
CA GLN A 286 -4.38 -137.02 -5.00
C GLN A 286 -5.49 -136.05 -5.42
N MET A 287 -6.24 -136.36 -6.49
CA MET A 287 -7.27 -135.46 -7.06
C MET A 287 -8.48 -135.18 -6.15
N LYS A 288 -8.70 -135.97 -5.09
CA LYS A 288 -9.77 -135.70 -4.12
C LYS A 288 -9.43 -134.57 -3.13
N ALA A 289 -8.15 -134.23 -2.96
CA ALA A 289 -7.71 -133.15 -2.08
C ALA A 289 -7.65 -131.77 -2.77
N GLU A 290 -7.52 -131.74 -4.11
CA GLU A 290 -7.39 -130.51 -4.91
C GLU A 290 -8.70 -129.69 -4.97
N LEU A 291 -9.85 -130.31 -4.74
CA LEU A 291 -11.17 -129.67 -4.77
C LEU A 291 -11.41 -128.72 -3.57
N ASP A 292 -10.87 -129.04 -2.39
CA ASP A 292 -10.97 -128.19 -1.19
C ASP A 292 -9.99 -126.98 -1.24
N GLN A 293 -8.89 -127.13 -1.96
CA GLN A 293 -7.89 -126.08 -2.15
C GLN A 293 -8.40 -124.95 -3.07
N GLU A 294 -9.16 -125.28 -4.12
CA GLU A 294 -9.73 -124.29 -5.04
C GLU A 294 -10.85 -123.45 -4.42
N GLN A 295 -11.71 -124.04 -3.58
CA GLN A 295 -12.75 -123.28 -2.88
C GLN A 295 -12.18 -122.21 -1.95
N THR A 296 -11.02 -122.49 -1.34
CA THR A 296 -10.30 -121.58 -0.47
C THR A 296 -9.59 -120.46 -1.26
N SER A 297 -9.05 -120.78 -2.44
CA SER A 297 -8.47 -119.80 -3.39
C SER A 297 -9.51 -118.79 -3.87
N LYS A 298 -10.68 -119.26 -4.29
CA LYS A 298 -11.79 -118.42 -4.76
C LYS A 298 -12.32 -117.48 -3.67
N ALA A 299 -12.45 -117.94 -2.43
CA ALA A 299 -12.90 -117.10 -1.31
C ALA A 299 -11.89 -115.98 -0.99
N ASN A 300 -10.58 -116.29 -1.04
CA ASN A 300 -9.52 -115.31 -0.78
C ASN A 300 -9.39 -114.28 -1.92
N LEU A 301 -9.51 -114.72 -3.18
CA LEU A 301 -9.56 -113.83 -4.34
C LEU A 301 -10.79 -112.91 -4.30
N GLN A 302 -11.95 -113.43 -3.90
CA GLN A 302 -13.17 -112.64 -3.80
C GLN A 302 -13.13 -111.62 -2.66
N LYS A 303 -12.47 -111.97 -1.55
CA LYS A 303 -12.17 -111.02 -0.47
C LYS A 303 -11.18 -109.94 -0.90
N SER A 304 -10.08 -110.32 -1.56
CA SER A 304 -9.10 -109.36 -2.09
C SER A 304 -9.70 -108.45 -3.17
N LEU A 305 -10.63 -108.96 -3.98
CA LEU A 305 -11.36 -108.19 -4.98
C LEU A 305 -12.32 -107.19 -4.33
N ASN A 306 -13.02 -107.59 -3.26
CA ASN A 306 -13.89 -106.70 -2.49
C ASN A 306 -13.09 -105.62 -1.73
N ASP A 307 -11.96 -105.99 -1.14
CA ASP A 307 -11.08 -105.06 -0.43
C ASP A 307 -10.45 -104.03 -1.40
N SER A 308 -9.97 -104.49 -2.56
CA SER A 308 -9.52 -103.60 -3.64
C SER A 308 -10.66 -102.73 -4.20
N SER A 309 -11.86 -103.29 -4.39
CA SER A 309 -13.02 -102.55 -4.89
C SER A 309 -13.46 -101.45 -3.89
N SER A 310 -13.44 -101.75 -2.58
CA SER A 310 -13.72 -100.75 -1.54
C SER A 310 -12.67 -99.64 -1.49
N SER A 311 -11.40 -100.00 -1.72
CA SER A 311 -10.30 -99.03 -1.80
C SER A 311 -10.42 -98.13 -3.02
N VAL A 312 -10.83 -98.68 -4.17
CA VAL A 312 -11.12 -97.90 -5.39
C VAL A 312 -12.28 -96.92 -5.15
N VAL A 313 -13.37 -97.34 -4.51
CA VAL A 313 -14.50 -96.44 -4.19
C VAL A 313 -14.08 -95.31 -3.25
N ASN A 314 -13.26 -95.61 -2.23
CA ASN A 314 -12.73 -94.59 -1.31
C ASN A 314 -11.80 -93.61 -2.01
N LEU A 315 -10.88 -94.11 -2.86
CA LEU A 315 -9.99 -93.27 -3.66
C LEU A 315 -10.79 -92.40 -4.64
N GLU A 316 -11.79 -92.95 -5.32
CA GLU A 316 -12.69 -92.17 -6.17
C GLU A 316 -13.44 -91.07 -5.40
N GLY A 317 -13.85 -91.34 -4.16
CA GLY A 317 -14.44 -90.35 -3.26
C GLY A 317 -13.48 -89.19 -2.93
N THR A 318 -12.23 -89.51 -2.58
CA THR A 318 -11.20 -88.50 -2.31
C THR A 318 -10.84 -87.68 -3.56
N VAL A 319 -10.72 -88.33 -4.72
CA VAL A 319 -10.44 -87.66 -5.99
C VAL A 319 -11.60 -86.73 -6.39
N ARG A 320 -12.86 -87.11 -6.15
CA ARG A 320 -14.02 -86.20 -6.33
C ARG A 320 -13.92 -84.99 -5.41
N SER A 321 -13.69 -85.20 -4.11
CA SER A 321 -13.55 -84.11 -3.14
C SER A 321 -12.42 -83.13 -3.47
N LEU A 322 -11.26 -83.63 -3.92
CA LEU A 322 -10.14 -82.80 -4.33
C LEU A 322 -10.45 -82.02 -5.61
N ARG A 323 -11.13 -82.63 -6.58
CA ARG A 323 -11.59 -81.92 -7.80
C ARG A 323 -12.56 -80.79 -7.46
N ASP A 324 -13.52 -81.04 -6.57
CA ASP A 324 -14.48 -80.01 -6.15
C ASP A 324 -13.76 -78.84 -5.44
N ARG A 325 -12.73 -79.14 -4.63
CA ARG A 325 -11.91 -78.13 -3.95
C ARG A 325 -11.07 -77.31 -4.93
N ILE A 326 -10.46 -77.95 -5.93
CA ILE A 326 -9.71 -77.28 -6.99
C ILE A 326 -10.65 -76.34 -7.76
N GLN A 327 -11.82 -76.84 -8.18
CA GLN A 327 -12.80 -76.05 -8.93
C GLN A 327 -13.30 -74.84 -8.13
N PHE A 328 -13.53 -75.00 -6.82
CA PHE A 328 -13.89 -73.90 -5.93
C PHE A 328 -12.78 -72.83 -5.86
N LEU A 329 -11.53 -73.24 -5.64
CA LEU A 329 -10.39 -72.32 -5.56
C LEU A 329 -10.13 -71.61 -6.90
N GLU A 330 -10.20 -72.33 -8.01
CA GLU A 330 -10.08 -71.75 -9.36
C GLU A 330 -11.18 -70.72 -9.61
N SER A 331 -12.44 -71.02 -9.25
CA SER A 331 -13.53 -70.05 -9.38
C SER A 331 -13.34 -68.79 -8.52
N GLY A 332 -12.79 -68.94 -7.30
CA GLY A 332 -12.47 -67.82 -6.42
C GLY A 332 -11.33 -66.95 -6.98
N SER A 333 -10.28 -67.59 -7.49
CA SER A 333 -9.15 -66.91 -8.15
C SER A 333 -9.61 -66.18 -9.41
N GLN A 334 -10.43 -66.81 -10.24
CA GLN A 334 -10.99 -66.21 -11.46
C GLN A 334 -11.83 -64.97 -11.13
N ALA A 335 -12.73 -65.08 -10.15
CA ALA A 335 -13.56 -63.95 -9.70
C ALA A 335 -12.73 -62.79 -9.13
N GLN A 336 -11.58 -63.09 -8.51
CA GLN A 336 -10.66 -62.07 -8.03
C GLN A 336 -9.91 -61.37 -9.18
N SER A 337 -9.43 -62.11 -10.18
CA SER A 337 -8.81 -61.56 -11.39
C SER A 337 -9.77 -60.65 -12.15
N ASP A 338 -11.02 -61.08 -12.36
CA ASP A 338 -12.03 -60.28 -13.06
C ASP A 338 -12.32 -58.96 -12.30
N ARG A 339 -12.28 -58.99 -10.96
CA ARG A 339 -12.43 -57.80 -10.11
C ARG A 339 -11.26 -56.84 -10.24
N PHE A 340 -10.03 -57.36 -10.31
CA PHE A 340 -8.84 -56.53 -10.53
C PHE A 340 -8.86 -55.87 -11.90
N GLU A 341 -9.21 -56.60 -12.95
CA GLU A 341 -9.31 -56.06 -14.31
C GLU A 341 -10.40 -54.97 -14.39
N LEU A 342 -11.54 -55.20 -13.74
CA LEU A 342 -12.60 -54.18 -13.62
C LEU A 342 -12.12 -52.94 -12.88
N MET A 343 -11.41 -53.10 -11.75
CA MET A 343 -10.91 -51.98 -10.95
C MET A 343 -9.81 -51.21 -11.68
N GLU A 344 -8.92 -51.90 -12.40
CA GLU A 344 -7.89 -51.29 -13.25
C GLU A 344 -8.54 -50.46 -14.37
N LYS A 345 -9.56 -51.01 -15.03
CA LYS A 345 -10.34 -50.28 -16.03
C LYS A 345 -11.04 -49.05 -15.45
N GLN A 346 -11.68 -49.18 -14.29
CA GLN A 346 -12.32 -48.05 -13.61
C GLN A 346 -11.32 -46.96 -13.23
N LEU A 347 -10.13 -47.34 -12.77
CA LEU A 347 -9.05 -46.40 -12.45
C LEU A 347 -8.55 -45.68 -13.71
N GLN A 348 -8.35 -46.41 -14.81
CA GLN A 348 -7.95 -45.84 -16.09
C GLN A 348 -8.98 -44.83 -16.61
N ASP A 349 -10.26 -45.19 -16.59
CA ASP A 349 -11.37 -44.32 -17.02
C ASP A 349 -11.45 -43.07 -16.13
N ALA A 350 -11.27 -43.22 -14.81
CA ALA A 350 -11.26 -42.09 -13.88
C ALA A 350 -10.08 -41.13 -14.11
N LEU A 351 -8.89 -41.66 -14.40
CA LEU A 351 -7.70 -40.86 -14.72
C LEU A 351 -7.88 -40.09 -16.03
N GLU A 352 -8.44 -40.73 -17.06
CA GLU A 352 -8.71 -40.08 -18.34
C GLU A 352 -9.74 -38.94 -18.19
N GLN A 353 -10.83 -39.18 -17.45
CA GLN A 353 -11.82 -38.15 -17.15
C GLN A 353 -11.24 -36.98 -16.34
N ALA A 354 -10.37 -37.26 -15.36
CA ALA A 354 -9.70 -36.23 -14.58
C ALA A 354 -8.77 -35.37 -15.46
N GLN A 355 -8.02 -36.00 -16.37
CA GLN A 355 -7.11 -35.32 -17.28
C GLN A 355 -7.87 -34.47 -18.33
N GLU A 356 -8.96 -34.99 -18.88
CA GLU A 356 -9.83 -34.25 -19.79
C GLU A 356 -10.45 -33.02 -19.10
N SER A 357 -10.94 -33.21 -17.86
CA SER A 357 -11.50 -32.13 -17.04
C SER A 357 -10.48 -31.03 -16.76
N LYS A 358 -9.23 -31.40 -16.42
CA LYS A 358 -8.14 -30.44 -16.20
C LYS A 358 -7.77 -29.65 -17.46
N SER A 359 -7.78 -30.32 -18.62
CA SER A 359 -7.54 -29.68 -19.92
C SER A 359 -8.64 -28.68 -20.27
N LYS A 360 -9.91 -29.04 -20.07
CA LYS A 360 -11.07 -28.14 -20.25
C LYS A 360 -10.97 -26.93 -19.32
N LEU A 361 -10.67 -27.13 -18.04
CA LEU A 361 -10.51 -26.06 -17.05
C LEU A 361 -9.44 -25.04 -17.46
N THR A 362 -8.32 -25.51 -18.02
CA THR A 362 -7.22 -24.65 -18.48
C THR A 362 -7.62 -23.79 -19.68
N LYS A 363 -8.37 -24.38 -20.63
CA LYS A 363 -8.89 -23.66 -21.80
C LYS A 363 -9.93 -22.60 -21.40
N GLU A 364 -10.86 -22.97 -20.52
CA GLU A 364 -11.88 -22.06 -19.98
C GLU A 364 -11.24 -20.89 -19.23
N GLU A 365 -10.23 -21.14 -18.40
CA GLU A 365 -9.48 -20.10 -17.70
C GLU A 365 -8.80 -19.11 -18.68
N THR A 366 -8.24 -19.62 -19.77
CA THR A 366 -7.64 -18.79 -20.82
C THR A 366 -8.69 -17.95 -21.54
N LEU A 367 -9.82 -18.55 -21.90
CA LEU A 367 -10.92 -17.89 -22.59
C LEU A 367 -11.57 -16.83 -21.70
N ARG A 368 -11.76 -17.11 -20.42
CA ARG A 368 -12.23 -16.16 -19.42
C ARG A 368 -11.35 -14.93 -19.35
N ARG A 369 -10.02 -15.06 -19.35
CA ARG A 369 -9.08 -13.91 -19.38
C ARG A 369 -9.25 -13.05 -20.62
N ILE A 370 -9.43 -13.67 -21.78
CA ILE A 370 -9.61 -12.96 -23.06
C ILE A 370 -10.93 -12.19 -23.05
N LEU A 371 -12.04 -12.88 -22.76
CA LEU A 371 -13.37 -12.26 -22.71
C LEU A 371 -13.45 -11.17 -21.65
N PHE A 372 -12.87 -11.41 -20.48
CA PHE A 372 -12.85 -10.45 -19.40
C PHE A 372 -12.11 -9.16 -19.81
N ASN A 373 -10.96 -9.28 -20.48
CA ASN A 373 -10.26 -8.10 -21.00
C ASN A 373 -11.08 -7.36 -22.06
N GLN A 374 -11.75 -8.08 -22.97
CA GLN A 374 -12.64 -7.44 -23.97
C GLN A 374 -13.75 -6.65 -23.30
N VAL A 375 -14.38 -7.19 -22.26
CA VAL A 375 -15.38 -6.46 -21.46
C VAL A 375 -14.78 -5.21 -20.81
N GLN A 376 -13.57 -5.30 -20.25
CA GLN A 376 -12.90 -4.13 -19.67
C GLN A 376 -12.53 -3.07 -20.70
N GLU A 377 -12.14 -3.47 -21.92
CA GLU A 377 -11.85 -2.54 -23.01
C GLU A 377 -13.11 -1.84 -23.53
N LEU A 378 -14.23 -2.57 -23.64
CA LEU A 378 -15.53 -2.00 -24.02
C LEU A 378 -16.05 -1.00 -22.98
N LYS A 379 -15.75 -1.21 -21.69
CA LYS A 379 -16.02 -0.24 -20.62
C LYS A 379 -15.12 0.99 -20.66
N GLY A 380 -14.06 1.00 -21.47
CA GLY A 380 -13.07 2.07 -21.53
C GLY A 380 -11.86 1.84 -20.63
N ASN A 381 -10.68 2.16 -21.15
CA ASN A 381 -9.42 2.04 -20.41
C ASN A 381 -9.21 3.17 -19.39
N ILE A 382 -9.87 4.32 -19.56
CA ILE A 382 -9.99 5.33 -18.51
C ILE A 382 -11.45 5.38 -18.09
N ARG A 383 -11.67 5.25 -16.79
CA ARG A 383 -12.97 5.43 -16.16
C ARG A 383 -12.88 6.48 -15.07
N VAL A 384 -13.98 7.17 -14.83
CA VAL A 384 -14.14 8.18 -13.80
C VAL A 384 -15.38 7.85 -12.99
N MET A 385 -15.21 7.73 -11.69
CA MET A 385 -16.31 7.53 -10.74
C MET A 385 -16.33 8.68 -9.74
N CYS A 386 -17.52 9.19 -9.45
CA CYS A 386 -17.73 10.23 -8.45
C CYS A 386 -18.16 9.61 -7.13
N ARG A 387 -17.59 10.06 -6.01
CA ARG A 387 -18.01 9.62 -4.68
C ARG A 387 -18.19 10.80 -3.75
N VAL A 388 -19.38 10.90 -3.17
CA VAL A 388 -19.73 11.91 -2.17
C VAL A 388 -19.52 11.33 -0.79
N ARG A 389 -18.73 11.99 0.07
CA ARG A 389 -18.55 11.51 1.45
C ARG A 389 -19.83 11.68 2.29
N PRO A 390 -20.04 10.89 3.35
CA PRO A 390 -21.07 11.15 4.35
C PRO A 390 -20.93 12.54 4.99
N THR A 391 -22.05 13.12 5.41
CA THR A 391 -22.12 14.37 6.18
C THR A 391 -22.23 14.08 7.67
N ASN A 392 -21.64 14.95 8.49
CA ASN A 392 -21.96 14.98 9.92
C ASN A 392 -23.24 15.81 10.15
N PRO A 393 -24.07 15.50 11.17
CA PRO A 393 -25.35 16.19 11.40
C PRO A 393 -25.24 17.71 11.61
N SER A 394 -24.06 18.21 12.00
CA SER A 394 -23.81 19.62 12.29
C SER A 394 -23.31 20.42 11.07
N GLU A 395 -23.09 19.79 9.92
CA GLU A 395 -22.51 20.45 8.75
C GLU A 395 -23.60 20.98 7.80
N GLU A 396 -23.40 22.19 7.26
CA GLU A 396 -24.29 22.76 6.23
C GLU A 396 -23.99 22.16 4.86
N VAL A 397 -25.03 21.56 4.25
CA VAL A 397 -24.90 20.72 3.04
C VAL A 397 -25.37 21.49 1.80
N ALA A 398 -24.56 21.44 0.74
CA ALA A 398 -24.93 21.90 -0.58
C ALA A 398 -26.05 21.04 -1.18
N LYS A 399 -26.85 21.65 -2.05
CA LYS A 399 -27.89 20.92 -2.77
C LYS A 399 -27.27 20.11 -3.92
N ILE A 400 -27.15 18.80 -3.69
CA ILE A 400 -26.71 17.80 -4.67
C ILE A 400 -27.87 16.86 -4.97
N LEU A 401 -28.20 16.68 -6.24
CA LEU A 401 -29.24 15.75 -6.71
C LEU A 401 -28.60 14.61 -7.51
N TYR A 402 -29.24 13.44 -7.45
CA TYR A 402 -28.84 12.22 -8.16
C TYR A 402 -30.02 11.77 -9.03
N PRO A 403 -30.20 12.36 -10.24
CA PRO A 403 -31.40 12.16 -11.05
C PRO A 403 -31.67 10.70 -11.45
N ASP A 404 -30.63 9.88 -11.48
CA ASP A 404 -30.67 8.50 -11.97
C ASP A 404 -30.21 7.46 -10.93
N ILE A 405 -30.36 7.77 -9.63
CA ILE A 405 -29.96 6.90 -8.52
C ILE A 405 -30.57 5.49 -8.61
N ASP A 406 -31.82 5.38 -9.07
CA ASP A 406 -32.54 4.11 -9.23
C ASP A 406 -32.26 3.40 -10.57
N LYS A 407 -31.38 3.96 -11.41
CA LYS A 407 -31.00 3.41 -12.72
C LYS A 407 -29.53 3.01 -12.73
N GLU A 408 -28.71 3.69 -13.53
CA GLU A 408 -27.29 3.41 -13.68
C GLU A 408 -26.42 4.22 -12.69
N SER A 409 -27.01 5.19 -11.97
CA SER A 409 -26.32 6.08 -11.04
C SER A 409 -25.09 6.75 -11.67
N LYS A 410 -25.25 7.41 -12.81
CA LYS A 410 -24.18 8.08 -13.58
C LYS A 410 -24.24 9.59 -13.48
N GLU A 411 -25.39 10.16 -13.11
CA GLU A 411 -25.63 11.60 -13.15
C GLU A 411 -25.54 12.23 -11.76
N LEU A 412 -25.01 13.46 -11.74
CA LEU A 412 -24.93 14.30 -10.54
C LEU A 412 -25.25 15.74 -10.92
N GLU A 413 -26.19 16.36 -10.21
CA GLU A 413 -26.46 17.79 -10.34
C GLU A 413 -26.04 18.54 -9.08
N LEU A 414 -25.14 19.50 -9.24
CA LEU A 414 -24.69 20.38 -8.17
C LEU A 414 -25.27 21.78 -8.38
N GLN A 415 -26.02 22.27 -7.39
CA GLN A 415 -26.37 23.68 -7.35
C GLN A 415 -25.11 24.48 -7.01
N GLY A 416 -24.72 25.42 -7.89
CA GLY A 416 -23.52 26.24 -7.75
C GLY A 416 -23.67 27.35 -6.69
N PRO A 417 -22.56 28.08 -6.41
CA PRO A 417 -22.55 29.15 -5.42
C PRO A 417 -23.51 30.29 -5.80
N GLU A 418 -23.90 31.09 -4.80
CA GLU A 418 -24.71 32.28 -5.02
C GLU A 418 -23.98 33.33 -5.85
N GLU A 419 -24.61 33.74 -6.95
CA GLU A 419 -24.18 34.86 -7.78
C GLU A 419 -25.13 36.03 -7.57
N LYS A 420 -24.61 37.18 -7.11
CA LYS A 420 -25.37 38.42 -6.99
C LYS A 420 -25.21 39.22 -8.28
N SER A 421 -26.31 39.43 -8.99
CA SER A 421 -26.38 40.36 -10.11
C SER A 421 -26.18 41.81 -9.64
N SER A 422 -25.74 42.69 -10.53
CA SER A 422 -25.64 44.14 -10.31
C SER A 422 -26.96 44.78 -9.85
N LEU A 423 -28.10 44.11 -10.11
CA LEU A 423 -29.45 44.50 -9.70
C LEU A 423 -29.88 43.92 -8.33
N GLY A 424 -29.00 43.22 -7.62
CA GLY A 424 -29.28 42.62 -6.31
C GLY A 424 -29.99 41.26 -6.34
N THR A 425 -30.37 40.75 -7.51
CA THR A 425 -30.94 39.40 -7.66
C THR A 425 -29.90 38.33 -7.36
N ILE A 426 -30.19 37.45 -6.39
CA ILE A 426 -29.38 36.27 -6.08
C ILE A 426 -29.86 35.12 -6.98
N THR A 427 -28.96 34.58 -7.80
CA THR A 427 -29.22 33.38 -8.62
C THR A 427 -28.20 32.30 -8.28
N ARG A 428 -28.61 31.03 -8.43
CA ARG A 428 -27.73 29.87 -8.33
C ARG A 428 -27.80 29.09 -9.63
N LYS A 429 -26.65 28.80 -10.23
CA LYS A 429 -26.56 28.00 -11.46
C LYS A 429 -26.48 26.51 -11.12
N THR A 430 -27.39 25.69 -11.64
CA THR A 430 -27.27 24.22 -11.55
C THR A 430 -26.26 23.72 -12.59
N ASN A 431 -25.34 22.86 -12.17
CA ASN A 431 -24.34 22.24 -13.04
C ASN A 431 -24.55 20.72 -13.02
N ALA A 432 -24.86 20.14 -14.18
CA ALA A 432 -25.00 18.70 -14.35
C ALA A 432 -23.67 18.07 -14.77
N PHE A 433 -23.38 16.89 -14.24
CA PHE A 433 -22.18 16.10 -14.51
C PHE A 433 -22.58 14.63 -14.75
N THR A 434 -21.87 13.97 -15.66
CA THR A 434 -22.08 12.55 -15.99
C THR A 434 -20.74 11.84 -15.92
N PHE A 435 -20.72 10.66 -15.31
CA PHE A 435 -19.55 9.82 -15.10
C PHE A 435 -19.89 8.34 -15.33
N ASP A 436 -18.90 7.44 -15.20
CA ASP A 436 -19.15 5.99 -15.31
C ASP A 436 -20.03 5.46 -14.17
N ARG A 437 -19.86 6.03 -12.97
CA ARG A 437 -20.70 5.78 -11.79
C ARG A 437 -20.57 6.92 -10.77
N THR A 438 -21.63 7.20 -10.05
CA THR A 438 -21.73 8.18 -8.98
C THR A 438 -22.26 7.51 -7.72
N PHE A 439 -21.53 7.67 -6.62
CA PHE A 439 -21.85 7.11 -5.32
C PHE A 439 -22.30 8.22 -4.38
N GLY A 440 -23.52 8.07 -3.85
CA GLY A 440 -24.09 8.98 -2.87
C GLY A 440 -23.45 8.83 -1.47
N PRO A 441 -23.82 9.71 -0.52
CA PRO A 441 -23.23 9.74 0.82
C PRO A 441 -23.48 8.48 1.65
N SER A 442 -24.51 7.69 1.30
CA SER A 442 -24.86 6.44 1.98
C SER A 442 -24.07 5.23 1.48
N THR A 443 -23.32 5.35 0.39
CA THR A 443 -22.62 4.22 -0.23
C THR A 443 -21.38 3.81 0.59
N THR A 444 -21.33 2.53 0.93
CA THR A 444 -20.24 1.93 1.71
C THR A 444 -18.97 1.68 0.88
N ASN A 445 -17.83 1.49 1.55
CA ASN A 445 -16.59 1.08 0.87
C ASN A 445 -16.74 -0.27 0.14
N GLU A 446 -17.59 -1.18 0.63
CA GLU A 446 -17.83 -2.47 0.01
C GLU A 446 -18.52 -2.36 -1.35
N GLU A 447 -19.60 -1.56 -1.42
CA GLU A 447 -20.32 -1.31 -2.67
C GLU A 447 -19.43 -0.62 -3.70
N VAL A 448 -18.58 0.33 -3.26
CA VAL A 448 -17.57 0.97 -4.11
C VAL A 448 -16.54 -0.04 -4.62
N PHE A 449 -16.08 -0.95 -3.74
CA PHE A 449 -15.13 -2.00 -4.11
C PHE A 449 -15.73 -2.99 -5.12
N GLY A 450 -17.04 -3.21 -5.11
CA GLY A 450 -17.75 -4.03 -6.10
C GLY A 450 -17.40 -3.65 -7.55
N GLU A 451 -17.28 -2.37 -7.86
CA GLU A 451 -16.86 -1.89 -9.19
C GLU A 451 -15.36 -2.06 -9.47
N ILE A 452 -14.56 -1.90 -8.42
CA ILE A 452 -13.09 -1.97 -8.49
C ILE A 452 -12.60 -3.41 -8.62
N SER A 453 -13.35 -4.37 -8.09
CA SER A 453 -13.02 -5.80 -8.09
C SER A 453 -12.60 -6.30 -9.48
N GLN A 454 -13.23 -5.79 -10.54
CA GLN A 454 -12.91 -6.16 -11.92
C GLN A 454 -11.54 -5.64 -12.39
N LEU A 455 -11.13 -4.47 -11.91
CA LEU A 455 -9.79 -3.94 -12.16
C LEU A 455 -8.74 -4.74 -11.38
N VAL A 456 -9.06 -5.14 -10.15
CA VAL A 456 -8.19 -6.00 -9.34
C VAL A 456 -7.98 -7.36 -10.05
N GLN A 457 -9.04 -7.95 -10.60
CA GLN A 457 -8.93 -9.16 -11.43
C GLN A 457 -8.08 -8.94 -12.68
N SER A 458 -8.16 -7.76 -13.31
CA SER A 458 -7.31 -7.42 -14.46
C SER A 458 -5.83 -7.41 -14.06
N ALA A 459 -5.49 -6.94 -12.87
CA ALA A 459 -4.12 -6.99 -12.37
C ALA A 459 -3.62 -8.43 -12.20
N LEU A 460 -4.44 -9.33 -11.65
CA LEU A 460 -4.13 -10.77 -11.55
C LEU A 460 -3.92 -11.44 -12.93
N ASP A 461 -4.70 -11.01 -13.93
CA ASP A 461 -4.63 -11.51 -15.29
C ASP A 461 -3.39 -10.98 -16.08
N GLY A 462 -2.57 -10.12 -15.46
CA GLY A 462 -1.31 -9.63 -16.02
C GLY A 462 -1.38 -8.28 -16.71
N TYR A 463 -2.37 -7.44 -16.33
CA TYR A 463 -2.48 -6.07 -16.81
C TYR A 463 -1.94 -5.08 -15.78
N ASN A 464 -1.49 -3.92 -16.27
CA ASN A 464 -1.19 -2.79 -15.42
C ASN A 464 -2.50 -2.06 -15.11
N VAL A 465 -2.71 -1.73 -13.84
CA VAL A 465 -3.91 -1.11 -13.34
C VAL A 465 -3.52 0.08 -12.46
N CYS A 466 -4.24 1.17 -12.59
CA CYS A 466 -4.05 2.36 -11.80
C CYS A 466 -5.39 2.86 -11.28
N ILE A 467 -5.52 2.99 -9.97
CA ILE A 467 -6.72 3.52 -9.33
C ILE A 467 -6.27 4.67 -8.45
N PHE A 468 -6.77 5.88 -8.71
CA PHE A 468 -6.36 7.05 -7.96
C PHE A 468 -7.54 7.86 -7.45
N CYS A 469 -7.45 8.34 -6.22
CA CYS A 469 -8.41 9.27 -5.63
C CYS A 469 -7.94 10.70 -5.81
N TYR A 470 -8.81 11.57 -6.33
CA TYR A 470 -8.60 12.99 -6.54
C TYR A 470 -9.69 13.80 -5.83
N GLY A 471 -9.33 14.94 -5.26
CA GLY A 471 -10.28 15.84 -4.60
C GLY A 471 -9.62 16.66 -3.50
N GLN A 472 -10.34 17.62 -2.93
CA GLN A 472 -9.82 18.46 -1.86
C GLN A 472 -9.52 17.68 -0.57
N THR A 473 -8.73 18.27 0.31
CA THR A 473 -8.57 17.78 1.69
C THR A 473 -9.93 17.68 2.40
N GLY A 474 -10.12 16.60 3.16
CA GLY A 474 -11.39 16.30 3.82
C GLY A 474 -12.50 15.72 2.94
N ALA A 475 -12.27 15.50 1.64
CA ALA A 475 -13.27 14.89 0.74
C ALA A 475 -13.38 13.35 0.85
N GLY A 476 -12.55 12.69 1.67
CA GLY A 476 -12.63 11.23 1.90
C GLY A 476 -11.67 10.35 1.06
N LYS A 477 -10.61 10.93 0.47
CA LYS A 477 -9.62 10.17 -0.33
C LYS A 477 -8.92 9.07 0.47
N THR A 478 -8.28 9.43 1.57
CA THR A 478 -7.57 8.49 2.45
C THR A 478 -8.51 7.47 3.08
N HIS A 479 -9.73 7.87 3.47
CA HIS A 479 -10.76 6.93 3.94
C HIS A 479 -11.18 5.93 2.86
N THR A 480 -11.22 6.34 1.60
CA THR A 480 -11.55 5.41 0.50
C THR A 480 -10.40 4.44 0.26
N MET A 481 -9.16 4.94 0.25
CA MET A 481 -8.01 4.15 -0.19
C MET A 481 -7.40 3.28 0.92
N SER A 482 -7.15 3.87 2.09
CA SER A 482 -6.24 3.32 3.11
C SER A 482 -6.89 3.05 4.46
N SER A 483 -8.20 3.30 4.63
CA SER A 483 -8.90 2.87 5.85
C SER A 483 -8.80 1.35 6.00
N SER A 484 -9.06 0.83 7.20
CA SER A 484 -9.07 -0.62 7.46
C SER A 484 -10.02 -1.38 6.53
N ASP A 485 -11.12 -0.76 6.12
CA ASP A 485 -12.11 -1.28 5.17
C ASP A 485 -11.98 -0.63 3.77
N GLY A 486 -10.85 -0.01 3.47
CA GLY A 486 -10.60 0.75 2.25
C GLY A 486 -10.23 -0.13 1.05
N MET A 487 -9.88 0.51 -0.06
CA MET A 487 -9.58 -0.20 -1.31
C MET A 487 -8.30 -1.02 -1.24
N ILE A 488 -7.26 -0.57 -0.53
CA ILE A 488 -6.00 -1.32 -0.41
C ILE A 488 -6.19 -2.65 0.34
N PRO A 489 -6.78 -2.68 1.56
CA PRO A 489 -7.06 -3.95 2.23
C PRO A 489 -7.99 -4.86 1.40
N ARG A 490 -9.11 -4.33 0.90
CA ARG A 490 -10.09 -5.13 0.13
C ARG A 490 -9.50 -5.72 -1.15
N ALA A 491 -8.71 -4.94 -1.90
CA ALA A 491 -8.03 -5.43 -3.10
C ALA A 491 -7.07 -6.57 -2.76
N THR A 492 -6.31 -6.42 -1.67
CA THR A 492 -5.35 -7.45 -1.26
C THR A 492 -6.07 -8.73 -0.83
N HIS A 493 -7.11 -8.64 0.00
CA HIS A 493 -7.92 -9.79 0.40
C HIS A 493 -8.48 -10.56 -0.81
N MET A 494 -9.08 -9.83 -1.76
CA MET A 494 -9.59 -10.43 -3.01
C MET A 494 -8.48 -11.11 -3.82
N ILE A 495 -7.30 -10.47 -3.91
CA ILE A 495 -6.15 -11.03 -4.64
C ILE A 495 -5.70 -12.35 -4.03
N TYR A 496 -5.61 -12.46 -2.70
CA TYR A 496 -5.25 -13.71 -2.03
C TYR A 496 -6.27 -14.82 -2.27
N GLU A 497 -7.55 -14.51 -2.11
CA GLU A 497 -8.63 -15.46 -2.32
C GLU A 497 -8.57 -16.01 -3.75
N LYS A 498 -8.47 -15.12 -4.75
CA LYS A 498 -8.36 -15.51 -6.15
C LYS A 498 -7.05 -16.20 -6.50
N ALA A 499 -5.94 -15.79 -5.91
CA ALA A 499 -4.66 -16.48 -6.09
C ALA A 499 -4.72 -17.92 -5.56
N THR A 500 -5.43 -18.15 -4.46
CA THR A 500 -5.65 -19.48 -3.87
C THR A 500 -6.54 -20.35 -4.75
N GLU A 501 -7.68 -19.82 -5.22
CA GLU A 501 -8.57 -20.51 -6.18
C GLU A 501 -7.85 -20.91 -7.48
N LEU A 502 -6.87 -20.12 -7.92
CA LEU A 502 -6.12 -20.38 -9.14
C LEU A 502 -5.05 -21.48 -8.99
N GLN A 503 -4.72 -21.91 -7.76
CA GLN A 503 -3.78 -23.01 -7.50
C GLN A 503 -4.29 -24.34 -8.07
N ASP A 504 -5.59 -24.61 -7.96
CA ASP A 504 -6.23 -25.80 -8.54
C ASP A 504 -6.12 -25.82 -10.08
N LYS A 505 -5.94 -24.64 -10.69
CA LYS A 505 -5.72 -24.46 -12.14
C LYS A 505 -4.24 -24.44 -12.52
N GLY A 506 -3.34 -24.76 -11.58
CA GLY A 506 -1.90 -24.82 -11.76
C GLY A 506 -1.18 -23.48 -11.67
N TRP A 507 -1.84 -22.39 -11.27
CA TRP A 507 -1.21 -21.09 -11.09
C TRP A 507 -0.69 -20.89 -9.67
N THR A 508 0.53 -20.39 -9.55
CA THR A 508 1.12 -19.95 -8.28
C THR A 508 1.48 -18.48 -8.41
N TYR A 509 1.11 -17.67 -7.43
CA TYR A 509 1.34 -16.23 -7.43
C TYR A 509 2.33 -15.83 -6.34
N SER A 510 3.25 -14.94 -6.68
CA SER A 510 4.08 -14.19 -5.74
C SER A 510 3.67 -12.72 -5.78
N MET A 511 3.58 -12.11 -4.60
CA MET A 511 3.04 -10.76 -4.40
C MET A 511 4.05 -9.90 -3.66
N GLU A 512 4.38 -8.75 -4.23
CA GLU A 512 5.31 -7.79 -3.62
C GLU A 512 4.63 -6.43 -3.49
N GLY A 513 4.61 -5.88 -2.27
CA GLY A 513 4.09 -4.56 -1.96
C GLY A 513 5.21 -3.54 -1.76
N SER A 514 5.08 -2.37 -2.37
CA SER A 514 5.91 -1.19 -2.14
C SER A 514 5.01 0.00 -1.84
N PHE A 515 5.48 0.95 -1.01
CA PHE A 515 4.70 2.15 -0.69
C PHE A 515 5.58 3.39 -0.81
N VAL A 516 5.19 4.29 -1.71
CA VAL A 516 5.94 5.46 -2.11
C VAL A 516 5.18 6.72 -1.78
N GLU A 517 5.88 7.76 -1.34
CA GLU A 517 5.35 9.09 -1.21
C GLU A 517 6.05 10.05 -2.17
N VAL A 518 5.28 10.86 -2.89
CA VAL A 518 5.78 12.01 -3.64
C VAL A 518 5.43 13.27 -2.84
N TYR A 519 6.45 13.87 -2.24
CA TYR A 519 6.33 15.09 -1.45
C TYR A 519 7.36 16.09 -1.93
N ASN A 520 6.93 17.32 -2.20
CA ASN A 520 7.82 18.41 -2.63
C ASN A 520 8.67 18.08 -3.89
N GLU A 521 8.12 17.30 -4.84
CA GLU A 521 8.83 16.80 -6.03
C GLU A 521 10.04 15.87 -5.73
N GLU A 522 10.04 15.27 -4.53
CA GLU A 522 10.95 14.22 -4.11
C GLU A 522 10.20 12.93 -3.80
N ILE A 523 10.90 11.80 -3.87
CA ILE A 523 10.34 10.47 -3.70
C ILE A 523 10.88 9.88 -2.40
N HIS A 524 9.97 9.48 -1.51
CA HIS A 524 10.31 8.84 -0.24
C HIS A 524 9.73 7.43 -0.19
N ASP A 525 10.51 6.48 0.33
CA ASP A 525 10.08 5.12 0.62
C ASP A 525 9.37 5.07 1.98
N LEU A 526 8.06 4.85 2.00
CA LEU A 526 7.28 4.79 3.24
C LEU A 526 7.46 3.49 4.02
N LEU A 527 8.10 2.46 3.47
CA LEU A 527 8.37 1.18 4.16
C LEU A 527 9.82 1.06 4.67
N GLY A 528 10.69 1.93 4.15
CA GLY A 528 12.08 2.09 4.55
C GLY A 528 12.26 2.69 5.94
N ASN A 529 13.51 2.94 6.31
CA ASN A 529 13.87 3.57 7.57
C ASN A 529 13.72 5.10 7.45
N PRO A 530 12.90 5.78 8.27
CA PRO A 530 12.74 7.25 8.21
C PRO A 530 14.05 8.03 8.33
N ARG A 531 15.07 7.46 9.00
CA ARG A 531 16.38 8.11 9.18
C ARG A 531 17.24 8.12 7.90
N GLU A 532 16.80 7.41 6.87
CA GLU A 532 17.52 7.24 5.60
C GLU A 532 16.87 7.99 4.43
N PHE A 533 15.72 8.64 4.65
CA PHE A 533 14.97 9.36 3.61
C PHE A 533 15.84 10.39 2.87
N ASP A 534 16.71 11.11 3.59
CA ASP A 534 17.61 12.12 3.00
C ASP A 534 18.94 11.52 2.48
N LYS A 535 19.24 10.26 2.79
CA LYS A 535 20.53 9.61 2.48
C LYS A 535 20.47 8.75 1.23
N VAL A 536 19.32 8.11 0.98
CA VAL A 536 19.12 7.21 -0.14
C VAL A 536 18.29 7.91 -1.21
N LYS A 537 18.87 8.06 -2.39
CA LYS A 537 18.17 8.68 -3.51
C LYS A 537 17.29 7.65 -4.23
N HIS A 538 16.02 8.00 -4.43
CA HIS A 538 15.05 7.21 -5.18
C HIS A 538 14.82 7.83 -6.56
N GLU A 539 15.12 7.06 -7.62
CA GLU A 539 15.02 7.52 -9.01
C GLU A 539 14.00 6.67 -9.79
N ILE A 540 13.14 7.35 -10.56
CA ILE A 540 12.14 6.71 -11.43
C ILE A 540 12.86 6.15 -12.65
N ARG A 541 12.63 4.86 -12.95
CA ARG A 541 13.12 4.15 -14.12
C ARG A 541 11.96 3.52 -14.88
N HIS A 542 12.01 3.63 -16.20
CA HIS A 542 11.00 3.10 -17.09
C HIS A 542 11.55 1.91 -17.86
N ASP A 543 10.82 0.80 -17.86
CA ASP A 543 11.04 -0.30 -18.78
C ASP A 543 10.19 -0.06 -20.02
N GLU A 544 10.82 0.40 -21.11
CA GLU A 544 10.11 0.70 -22.36
C GLU A 544 9.52 -0.54 -23.05
N LYS A 545 10.09 -1.73 -22.80
CA LYS A 545 9.62 -2.99 -23.39
C LYS A 545 8.39 -3.49 -22.65
N LYS A 546 8.43 -3.50 -21.32
CA LYS A 546 7.30 -3.91 -20.47
C LYS A 546 6.24 -2.82 -20.29
N LYS A 547 6.55 -1.57 -20.66
CA LYS A 547 5.72 -0.40 -20.34
C LYS A 547 5.39 -0.35 -18.85
N GLN A 548 6.41 -0.52 -18.01
CA GLN A 548 6.32 -0.52 -16.55
C GLN A 548 7.25 0.53 -15.95
N THR A 549 6.86 1.07 -14.80
CA THR A 549 7.67 2.00 -14.03
C THR A 549 8.18 1.31 -12.76
N ALA A 550 9.46 1.46 -12.48
CA ALA A 550 10.09 1.05 -11.23
C ALA A 550 10.80 2.24 -10.59
N VAL A 551 11.01 2.21 -9.29
CA VAL A 551 11.78 3.22 -8.57
C VAL A 551 12.94 2.53 -7.88
N THR A 552 14.14 3.11 -7.99
CA THR A 552 15.34 2.52 -7.39
C THR A 552 15.31 2.58 -5.87
N ASN A 553 15.93 1.57 -5.25
CA ASN A 553 16.13 1.50 -3.80
C ASN A 553 14.85 1.52 -2.97
N LEU A 554 13.68 1.20 -3.56
CA LEU A 554 12.47 0.98 -2.79
C LEU A 554 12.54 -0.36 -2.07
N LYS A 555 12.10 -0.36 -0.83
CA LYS A 555 11.85 -1.58 -0.09
C LYS A 555 10.55 -2.23 -0.57
N SER A 556 10.68 -3.38 -1.22
CA SER A 556 9.57 -4.32 -1.42
C SER A 556 9.41 -5.23 -0.21
N VAL A 557 8.16 -5.45 0.20
CA VAL A 557 7.77 -6.42 1.21
C VAL A 557 6.97 -7.51 0.52
N GLU A 558 7.35 -8.76 0.73
CA GLU A 558 6.57 -9.90 0.26
C GLU A 558 5.26 -9.95 1.04
N LEU A 559 4.16 -10.13 0.31
CA LEU A 559 2.84 -10.29 0.88
C LEU A 559 2.53 -11.79 0.82
N ASP A 560 2.59 -12.44 1.98
CA ASP A 560 2.21 -13.84 2.21
C ASP A 560 0.83 -14.02 2.89
N SER A 561 0.36 -13.02 3.63
CA SER A 561 -1.01 -12.94 4.16
C SER A 561 -1.66 -11.56 3.97
N PRO A 562 -3.01 -11.45 4.09
CA PRO A 562 -3.69 -10.16 4.15
C PRO A 562 -3.24 -9.29 5.34
N ASP A 563 -2.90 -9.90 6.48
CA ASP A 563 -2.45 -9.19 7.69
C ASP A 563 -1.13 -8.42 7.45
N ALA A 564 -0.28 -8.91 6.55
CA ALA A 564 0.94 -8.22 6.15
C ALA A 564 0.66 -6.83 5.57
N VAL A 565 -0.47 -6.66 4.86
CA VAL A 565 -0.86 -5.36 4.30
C VAL A 565 -1.30 -4.39 5.37
N GLU A 566 -2.00 -4.84 6.40
CA GLU A 566 -2.36 -3.97 7.54
C GLU A 566 -1.10 -3.45 8.26
N SER A 567 -0.08 -4.31 8.41
CA SER A 567 1.23 -3.92 8.95
C SER A 567 1.93 -2.87 8.08
N ILE A 568 1.89 -3.04 6.75
CA ILE A 568 2.46 -2.10 5.77
C ILE A 568 1.75 -0.75 5.83
N LEU A 569 0.42 -0.74 5.86
CA LEU A 569 -0.37 0.49 5.99
C LEU A 569 -0.05 1.23 7.30
N LYS A 570 -0.03 0.51 8.44
CA LYS A 570 0.34 1.09 9.75
C LYS A 570 1.75 1.66 9.74
N ARG A 571 2.72 0.94 9.16
CA ARG A 571 4.12 1.40 9.07
C ARG A 571 4.25 2.63 8.18
N ALA A 572 3.61 2.62 7.02
CA ALA A 572 3.63 3.75 6.11
C ALA A 572 3.02 5.00 6.75
N ASP A 573 1.91 4.85 7.47
CA ASP A 573 1.24 5.97 8.15
C ASP A 573 2.07 6.50 9.33
N ALA A 574 2.74 5.62 10.09
CA ALA A 574 3.69 6.01 11.12
C ALA A 574 4.89 6.78 10.53
N ASN A 575 5.48 6.29 9.44
CA ASN A 575 6.61 6.95 8.78
C ASN A 575 6.20 8.32 8.19
N ARG A 576 4.98 8.41 7.65
CA ARG A 576 4.38 9.65 7.15
C ARG A 576 4.17 10.66 8.29
N SER A 577 3.76 10.18 9.46
CA SER A 577 3.53 10.97 10.68
C SER A 577 4.81 11.45 11.36
N VAL A 578 5.87 10.63 11.39
CA VAL A 578 7.17 11.03 11.96
C VAL A 578 7.77 12.20 11.18
N ALA A 579 7.66 12.18 9.85
CA ALA A 579 8.06 13.32 9.01
C ALA A 579 7.17 14.57 9.24
N ALA A 580 5.89 14.37 9.57
CA ALA A 580 4.92 15.43 9.85
C ALA A 580 5.20 16.21 11.15
N THR A 581 5.83 15.60 12.16
CA THR A 581 6.13 16.27 13.46
C THR A 581 7.10 17.45 13.35
N LYS A 582 7.77 17.64 12.21
CA LYS A 582 8.58 18.84 11.92
C LYS A 582 7.82 19.95 11.17
N SER A 583 6.67 19.67 10.53
CA SER A 583 5.79 20.67 9.90
C SER A 583 4.49 20.01 9.35
N ASN A 584 3.37 20.16 10.07
CA ASN A 584 1.96 19.98 9.63
C ASN A 584 1.43 18.58 9.28
N GLU A 585 0.09 18.53 9.17
CA GLU A 585 -0.73 17.46 8.58
C GLU A 585 -0.26 17.13 7.15
N ARG A 586 0.71 16.20 7.05
CA ARG A 586 1.44 15.85 5.83
C ARG A 586 0.61 15.01 4.85
N SER A 587 -0.44 14.34 5.34
CA SER A 587 -1.27 13.45 4.53
C SER A 587 -2.09 14.17 3.45
N SER A 588 -2.51 15.41 3.71
CA SER A 588 -3.19 16.28 2.75
C SER A 588 -2.27 16.89 1.70
N ARG A 589 -0.94 16.83 1.94
CA ARG A 589 0.08 17.60 1.23
C ARG A 589 1.09 16.76 0.46
N SER A 590 0.87 15.46 0.37
CA SER A 590 1.75 14.51 -0.31
C SER A 590 0.92 13.49 -1.07
N HIS A 591 1.42 13.02 -2.20
CA HIS A 591 0.78 11.93 -2.94
C HIS A 591 1.35 10.62 -2.44
N SER A 592 0.50 9.64 -2.17
CA SER A 592 0.92 8.30 -1.76
C SER A 592 0.55 7.29 -2.83
N VAL A 593 1.46 6.38 -3.16
CA VAL A 593 1.30 5.34 -4.19
C VAL A 593 1.64 4.00 -3.58
N PHE A 594 0.63 3.18 -3.34
CA PHE A 594 0.82 1.77 -3.02
C PHE A 594 0.95 0.99 -4.33
N ILE A 595 2.08 0.31 -4.51
CA ILE A 595 2.42 -0.46 -5.71
C ILE A 595 2.40 -1.93 -5.33
N LEU A 596 1.45 -2.67 -5.89
CA LEU A 596 1.33 -4.11 -5.71
C LEU A 596 1.70 -4.82 -7.00
N LYS A 597 2.81 -5.55 -6.96
CA LYS A 597 3.28 -6.36 -8.08
C LYS A 597 2.80 -7.80 -7.93
N LEU A 598 2.19 -8.33 -8.98
CA LEU A 598 1.61 -9.67 -9.03
C LEU A 598 2.32 -10.50 -10.09
N ILE A 599 2.97 -11.59 -9.67
CA ILE A 599 3.72 -12.48 -10.57
C ILE A 599 3.12 -13.88 -10.48
N GLY A 600 2.33 -14.26 -11.49
CA GLY A 600 1.73 -15.58 -11.62
C GLY A 600 2.56 -16.50 -12.52
N ARG A 601 2.75 -17.76 -12.12
CA ARG A 601 3.36 -18.82 -12.94
C ARG A 601 2.44 -20.02 -13.00
N ASN A 602 2.14 -20.50 -14.20
CA ASN A 602 1.39 -21.72 -14.40
C ASN A 602 2.34 -22.92 -14.60
N SER A 603 2.31 -23.89 -13.69
CA SER A 603 3.19 -25.08 -13.76
C SER A 603 2.78 -26.07 -14.86
N THR A 604 1.50 -26.05 -15.27
CA THR A 604 0.95 -26.96 -16.28
C THR A 604 1.22 -26.45 -17.70
N THR A 605 1.05 -25.15 -17.95
CA THR A 605 1.23 -24.54 -19.27
C THR A 605 2.62 -23.91 -19.47
N GLY A 606 3.33 -23.60 -18.38
CA GLY A 606 4.58 -22.84 -18.41
C GLY A 606 4.39 -21.33 -18.62
N GLU A 607 3.16 -20.83 -18.66
CA GLU A 607 2.85 -19.40 -18.84
C GLU A 607 3.26 -18.58 -17.60
N THR A 608 3.80 -17.38 -17.82
CA THR A 608 4.02 -16.39 -16.76
C THR A 608 3.16 -15.15 -17.02
N SER A 609 2.49 -14.68 -15.97
CA SER A 609 1.67 -13.46 -15.94
C SER A 609 2.33 -12.46 -14.98
N GLU A 610 2.53 -11.22 -15.43
CA GLU A 610 3.08 -10.14 -14.59
C GLU A 610 2.15 -8.92 -14.67
N GLY A 611 1.49 -8.61 -13.57
CA GLY A 611 0.60 -7.46 -13.43
C GLY A 611 1.06 -6.50 -12.34
N THR A 612 0.56 -5.26 -12.40
CA THR A 612 0.87 -4.25 -11.38
C THR A 612 -0.39 -3.46 -11.06
N LEU A 613 -0.79 -3.43 -9.79
CA LEU A 613 -1.88 -2.62 -9.28
C LEU A 613 -1.31 -1.42 -8.53
N ASN A 614 -1.57 -0.22 -9.04
CA ASN A 614 -1.19 1.03 -8.40
C ASN A 614 -2.43 1.64 -7.75
N LEU A 615 -2.40 1.81 -6.43
CA LEU A 615 -3.46 2.41 -5.62
C LEU A 615 -2.94 3.74 -5.07
N VAL A 616 -3.50 4.85 -5.54
CA VAL A 616 -2.94 6.18 -5.36
C VAL A 616 -3.89 7.09 -4.58
N ASP A 617 -3.38 7.66 -3.48
CA ASP A 617 -4.03 8.73 -2.72
C ASP A 617 -3.34 10.05 -3.05
N LEU A 618 -3.95 10.87 -3.90
CA LEU A 618 -3.38 12.16 -4.28
C LEU A 618 -3.52 13.19 -3.15
N ALA A 619 -2.65 14.18 -3.14
CA ALA A 619 -2.78 15.35 -2.27
C ALA A 619 -4.07 16.14 -2.54
N GLY A 620 -4.43 17.04 -1.63
CA GLY A 620 -5.57 17.94 -1.78
C GLY A 620 -5.46 18.82 -3.03
N SER A 621 -6.57 18.95 -3.77
CA SER A 621 -6.67 19.76 -4.99
C SER A 621 -7.01 21.23 -4.76
N GLU A 622 -7.17 21.65 -3.51
CA GLU A 622 -7.56 23.01 -3.15
C GLU A 622 -6.51 24.08 -3.52
N ARG A 623 -6.97 25.27 -3.88
CA ARG A 623 -6.10 26.35 -4.39
C ARG A 623 -5.41 27.15 -3.28
N LEU A 624 -4.12 27.44 -3.51
CA LEU A 624 -3.23 28.29 -2.70
C LEU A 624 -3.83 29.58 -2.13
N LYS A 625 -4.69 30.28 -2.89
CA LYS A 625 -5.21 31.62 -2.54
C LYS A 625 -6.01 31.67 -1.23
N GLN A 626 -6.44 30.52 -0.71
CA GLN A 626 -7.16 30.43 0.57
C GLN A 626 -6.26 30.08 1.77
N SER A 627 -5.01 29.68 1.54
CA SER A 627 -4.16 29.08 2.59
C SER A 627 -3.37 30.07 3.45
N GLY A 628 -3.19 31.32 3.01
CA GLY A 628 -2.42 32.33 3.75
C GLY A 628 -0.95 31.97 4.02
N ALA A 629 -0.39 30.99 3.32
CA ALA A 629 0.95 30.46 3.60
C ALA A 629 2.08 31.37 3.10
N GLU A 630 3.06 31.67 3.96
CA GLU A 630 4.28 32.43 3.63
C GLU A 630 5.54 31.55 3.70
N GLY A 631 6.61 31.95 3.01
CA GLY A 631 7.93 31.28 3.07
C GLY A 631 7.96 29.87 2.49
N ASP A 632 8.59 28.91 3.19
CA ASP A 632 8.76 27.54 2.72
C ASP A 632 7.44 26.77 2.57
N ARG A 633 6.41 27.11 3.38
CA ARG A 633 5.05 26.57 3.21
C ARG A 633 4.42 27.02 1.88
N MET A 634 4.77 28.20 1.38
CA MET A 634 4.31 28.65 0.07
C MET A 634 4.94 27.81 -1.04
N LYS A 635 6.25 27.54 -0.97
CA LYS A 635 6.96 26.68 -1.94
C LYS A 635 6.43 25.25 -1.93
N GLU A 636 6.21 24.68 -0.74
CA GLU A 636 5.58 23.37 -0.56
C GLU A 636 4.22 23.32 -1.26
N THR A 637 3.35 24.30 -0.97
CA THR A 637 1.99 24.34 -1.51
C THR A 637 1.99 24.62 -3.03
N GLN A 638 2.98 25.33 -3.55
CA GLN A 638 3.23 25.46 -4.99
C GLN A 638 3.63 24.13 -5.63
N ASN A 639 4.51 23.35 -5.01
CA ASN A 639 4.94 22.06 -5.54
C ASN A 639 3.82 21.01 -5.54
N ILE A 640 2.97 21.01 -4.51
CA ILE A 640 1.76 20.16 -4.46
C ILE A 640 0.83 20.51 -5.63
N ASN A 641 0.50 21.79 -5.80
CA ASN A 641 -0.36 22.23 -6.89
C ASN A 641 0.27 22.05 -8.27
N LYS A 642 1.60 22.15 -8.37
CA LYS A 642 2.35 21.88 -9.61
C LYS A 642 2.09 20.45 -10.07
N SER A 643 2.28 19.46 -9.21
CA SER A 643 2.09 18.05 -9.57
C SER A 643 0.66 17.74 -10.06
N LEU A 644 -0.38 18.29 -9.41
CA LEU A 644 -1.77 18.14 -9.84
C LEU A 644 -2.11 18.92 -11.12
N SER A 645 -1.52 20.11 -11.31
CA SER A 645 -1.68 20.88 -12.55
C SER A 645 -1.04 20.14 -13.72
N CYS A 646 0.18 19.63 -13.55
CA CYS A 646 0.86 18.80 -14.55
C CYS A 646 0.08 17.52 -14.87
N LEU A 647 -0.56 16.89 -13.87
CA LEU A 647 -1.47 15.77 -14.11
C LEU A 647 -2.62 16.18 -15.04
N GLY A 648 -3.22 17.34 -14.82
CA GLY A 648 -4.26 17.86 -15.70
C GLY A 648 -3.81 18.26 -17.10
N ASP A 649 -2.56 18.68 -17.26
CA ASP A 649 -1.93 18.94 -18.56
C ASP A 649 -1.68 17.63 -19.31
N VAL A 650 -1.17 16.60 -18.63
CA VAL A 650 -0.94 15.26 -19.18
C VAL A 650 -2.26 14.65 -19.66
N ILE A 651 -3.31 14.67 -18.83
CA ILE A 651 -4.64 14.17 -19.22
C ILE A 651 -5.21 15.00 -20.37
N GLY A 652 -5.06 16.33 -20.34
CA GLY A 652 -5.49 17.18 -21.43
C GLY A 652 -4.78 16.88 -22.76
N ALA A 653 -3.48 16.60 -22.71
CA ALA A 653 -2.70 16.22 -23.88
C ALA A 653 -3.11 14.83 -24.40
N LEU A 654 -3.39 13.88 -23.49
CA LEU A 654 -3.89 12.55 -23.83
C LEU A 654 -5.26 12.62 -24.51
N GLY A 655 -6.18 13.45 -24.03
CA GLY A 655 -7.53 13.58 -24.59
C GLY A 655 -7.60 14.28 -25.94
N GLN A 656 -6.57 15.04 -26.33
CA GLN A 656 -6.52 15.71 -27.63
C GLN A 656 -6.13 14.79 -28.80
N GLY A 657 -5.74 13.53 -28.53
CA GLY A 657 -5.65 12.48 -29.54
C GLY A 657 -4.67 12.72 -30.70
N LYS A 658 -3.75 13.69 -30.60
CA LYS A 658 -2.72 13.90 -31.62
C LYS A 658 -1.69 12.79 -31.51
N GLU A 659 -1.79 11.76 -32.35
CA GLU A 659 -0.75 10.75 -32.51
C GLU A 659 0.61 11.43 -32.75
N GLY A 660 1.58 11.14 -31.88
CA GLY A 660 2.92 11.76 -31.92
C GLY A 660 3.05 13.11 -31.18
N GLY A 661 2.01 13.63 -30.55
CA GLY A 661 2.09 14.80 -29.68
C GLY A 661 2.93 14.54 -28.42
N HIS A 662 3.83 15.45 -28.06
CA HIS A 662 4.63 15.34 -26.83
C HIS A 662 3.74 15.47 -25.59
N ILE A 663 3.67 14.40 -24.78
CA ILE A 663 2.96 14.41 -23.50
C ILE A 663 3.97 14.74 -22.37
N PRO A 664 3.75 15.79 -21.58
CA PRO A 664 4.74 16.33 -20.65
C PRO A 664 4.81 15.56 -19.31
N TYR A 665 4.93 14.23 -19.34
CA TYR A 665 5.01 13.40 -18.13
C TYR A 665 6.16 13.81 -17.19
N ARG A 666 7.25 14.35 -17.73
CA ARG A 666 8.44 14.75 -16.96
C ARG A 666 8.28 16.04 -16.16
N ASN A 667 7.19 16.79 -16.33
CA ASN A 667 7.01 18.09 -15.67
C ASN A 667 6.80 17.97 -14.15
N SER A 668 6.38 16.80 -13.66
CA SER A 668 6.30 16.45 -12.25
C SER A 668 6.76 15.01 -12.00
N LYS A 669 7.33 14.74 -10.82
CA LYS A 669 7.64 13.37 -10.39
C LYS A 669 6.42 12.46 -10.34
N LEU A 670 5.25 12.99 -9.97
CA LEU A 670 4.01 12.22 -9.93
C LEU A 670 3.61 11.75 -11.32
N THR A 671 3.55 12.67 -12.29
CA THR A 671 3.18 12.33 -13.67
C THR A 671 4.22 11.45 -14.35
N TYR A 672 5.49 11.58 -13.95
CA TYR A 672 6.56 10.73 -14.46
C TYR A 672 6.44 9.31 -13.90
N LEU A 673 6.20 9.17 -12.59
CA LEU A 673 5.95 7.89 -11.93
C LEU A 673 4.74 7.17 -12.58
N LEU A 674 3.66 7.90 -12.80
CA LEU A 674 2.41 7.40 -13.35
C LEU A 674 2.37 7.36 -14.89
N GLN A 675 3.50 7.57 -15.58
CA GLN A 675 3.53 7.67 -17.05
C GLN A 675 2.86 6.47 -17.75
N TYR A 676 3.23 5.25 -17.37
CA TYR A 676 2.62 4.03 -17.93
C TYR A 676 1.34 3.60 -17.21
N SER A 677 0.97 4.30 -16.14
CA SER A 677 -0.29 4.12 -15.43
C SER A 677 -1.40 4.97 -16.06
N LEU A 678 -1.08 6.15 -16.61
CA LEU A 678 -2.03 7.09 -17.20
C LEU A 678 -2.14 6.96 -18.73
N GLY A 679 -1.22 6.23 -19.37
CA GLY A 679 -1.24 5.99 -20.81
C GLY A 679 -0.61 4.65 -21.19
N GLY A 680 -0.90 4.18 -22.40
CA GLY A 680 -0.41 2.90 -22.90
C GLY A 680 -1.28 1.72 -22.47
N ASN A 681 -0.65 0.65 -21.96
CA ASN A 681 -1.30 -0.64 -21.69
C ASN A 681 -1.95 -0.76 -20.30
N SER A 682 -2.33 0.36 -19.69
CA SER A 682 -2.89 0.39 -18.33
C SER A 682 -4.39 0.62 -18.35
N LYS A 683 -5.08 0.00 -17.39
CA LYS A 683 -6.49 0.30 -17.09
C LYS A 683 -6.54 1.24 -15.90
N THR A 684 -7.18 2.38 -16.09
CA THR A 684 -7.10 3.52 -15.19
C THR A 684 -8.48 3.90 -14.68
N LEU A 685 -8.61 4.02 -13.37
CA LEU A 685 -9.81 4.50 -12.72
C LEU A 685 -9.48 5.72 -11.85
N MET A 686 -10.16 6.82 -12.13
CA MET A 686 -10.14 8.00 -11.28
C MET A 686 -11.37 8.02 -10.39
N PHE A 687 -11.18 8.04 -9.07
CA PHE A 687 -12.21 8.47 -8.13
C PHE A 687 -12.12 9.99 -7.95
N VAL A 688 -13.18 10.71 -8.31
CA VAL A 688 -13.36 12.09 -7.86
C VAL A 688 -14.13 12.08 -6.54
N MET A 689 -13.42 12.39 -5.47
CA MET A 689 -13.94 12.47 -4.11
C MET A 689 -14.43 13.90 -3.87
N ILE A 690 -15.71 14.05 -3.51
CA ILE A 690 -16.30 15.36 -3.26
C ILE A 690 -16.86 15.48 -1.85
N SER A 691 -16.74 16.70 -1.32
CA SER A 691 -17.42 17.07 -0.08
C SER A 691 -18.80 17.63 -0.41
N PRO A 692 -19.86 17.16 0.29
CA PRO A 692 -21.21 17.70 0.13
C PRO A 692 -21.40 19.06 0.80
N LEU A 693 -20.40 19.65 1.46
CA LEU A 693 -20.58 20.88 2.22
C LEU A 693 -20.76 22.13 1.36
N GLU A 694 -21.65 23.03 1.77
CA GLU A 694 -21.89 24.32 1.10
C GLU A 694 -20.61 25.17 1.08
N ALA A 695 -19.85 25.16 2.18
CA ALA A 695 -18.56 25.85 2.28
C ALA A 695 -17.52 25.34 1.26
N HIS A 696 -17.69 24.15 0.70
CA HIS A 696 -16.74 23.49 -0.20
C HIS A 696 -17.18 23.52 -1.66
N ILE A 697 -18.34 24.11 -1.97
CA ILE A 697 -18.98 24.10 -3.28
C ILE A 697 -18.07 24.53 -4.44
N LYS A 698 -17.19 25.51 -4.21
CA LYS A 698 -16.25 26.02 -5.23
C LYS A 698 -15.18 24.99 -5.60
N GLU A 699 -14.66 24.28 -4.61
CA GLU A 699 -13.64 23.24 -4.80
C GLU A 699 -14.27 21.94 -5.31
N THR A 700 -15.48 21.59 -4.84
CA THR A 700 -16.30 20.51 -5.40
C THR A 700 -16.58 20.74 -6.89
N LEU A 701 -16.99 21.95 -7.28
CA LEU A 701 -17.22 22.30 -8.68
C LEU A 701 -15.93 22.20 -9.52
N THR A 702 -14.80 22.60 -8.97
CA THR A 702 -13.50 22.50 -9.65
C THR A 702 -13.09 21.04 -9.85
N SER A 703 -13.31 20.19 -8.84
CA SER A 703 -13.01 18.76 -8.90
C SER A 703 -13.89 18.03 -9.90
N LEU A 704 -15.19 18.33 -9.94
CA LEU A 704 -16.12 17.75 -10.91
C LEU A 704 -15.79 18.16 -12.35
N LYS A 705 -15.47 19.43 -12.59
CA LYS A 705 -15.02 19.89 -13.92
C LYS A 705 -13.74 19.20 -14.39
N PHE A 706 -12.80 19.00 -13.46
CA PHE A 706 -11.59 18.23 -13.76
C PHE A 706 -11.92 16.78 -14.12
N ALA A 707 -12.75 16.13 -13.32
CA ALA A 707 -13.22 14.77 -13.57
C ALA A 707 -13.92 14.63 -14.94
N THR A 708 -14.72 15.61 -15.36
CA THR A 708 -15.33 15.63 -16.71
C THR A 708 -14.28 15.67 -17.81
N LYS A 709 -13.19 16.44 -17.62
CA LYS A 709 -12.07 16.47 -18.58
C LYS A 709 -11.40 15.09 -18.69
N VAL A 710 -11.22 14.39 -17.57
CA VAL A 710 -10.65 13.04 -17.54
C VAL A 710 -11.58 12.03 -18.20
N HIS A 711 -12.87 12.07 -17.89
CA HIS A 711 -13.90 11.18 -18.44
C HIS A 711 -13.96 11.27 -19.97
N ASN A 712 -13.81 12.46 -20.53
CA ASN A 712 -13.85 12.66 -21.98
C ASN A 712 -12.53 12.30 -22.70
N THR A 713 -11.50 11.86 -21.97
CA THR A 713 -10.20 11.49 -22.52
C THR A 713 -10.19 10.03 -23.00
N HIS A 714 -9.92 9.81 -24.29
CA HIS A 714 -9.88 8.48 -24.89
C HIS A 714 -8.41 8.09 -25.19
N ILE A 715 -7.96 6.98 -24.61
CA ILE A 715 -6.62 6.41 -24.85
C ILE A 715 -6.80 5.03 -25.48
N GLY A 716 -5.91 4.65 -26.40
CA GLY A 716 -5.95 3.38 -27.15
C GLY A 716 -5.98 2.10 -26.29
N THR A 717 -6.02 0.93 -26.93
CA THR A 717 -6.24 -0.38 -26.29
C THR A 717 -5.06 -0.88 -25.46
N ALA A 718 -5.35 -1.53 -24.32
CA ALA A 718 -4.34 -1.99 -23.37
C ALA A 718 -3.88 -3.43 -23.63
N LYS A 719 -2.58 -3.66 -23.82
CA LYS A 719 -2.01 -5.00 -24.12
C LYS A 719 -1.45 -5.72 -22.88
N LYS A 720 -1.72 -7.03 -22.78
CA LYS A 720 -1.22 -7.95 -21.74
C LYS A 720 0.31 -8.11 -21.79
N THR A 721 0.96 -8.25 -20.62
CA THR A 721 2.38 -8.64 -20.53
C THR A 721 2.50 -10.14 -20.31
N THR A 722 2.78 -10.90 -21.37
CA THR A 722 2.97 -12.36 -21.29
C THR A 722 4.36 -12.76 -21.77
N ARG A 723 4.97 -13.72 -21.08
CA ARG A 723 6.17 -14.43 -21.55
C ARG A 723 5.85 -15.92 -21.63
N VAL A 724 6.06 -16.49 -22.82
CA VAL A 724 6.10 -17.94 -23.03
C VAL A 724 7.58 -18.30 -23.08
N LYS A 725 8.03 -19.24 -22.25
CA LYS A 725 9.35 -19.86 -22.46
C LYS A 725 9.28 -20.60 -23.79
N GLU A 726 10.06 -20.17 -24.78
CA GLU A 726 10.34 -21.02 -25.94
C GLU A 726 10.94 -22.32 -25.38
N ARG A 727 10.33 -23.45 -25.73
CA ARG A 727 10.94 -24.75 -25.46
C ARG A 727 12.16 -24.81 -26.36
N ASP A 728 13.35 -24.85 -25.78
CA ASP A 728 14.55 -25.28 -26.50
C ASP A 728 14.24 -26.67 -27.08
N ALA A 729 14.10 -26.71 -28.40
CA ALA A 729 13.89 -27.92 -29.20
C ALA A 729 15.24 -28.57 -29.51
#